data_AF-A0A554VCG8-F1
#
_entry.id   AF-A0A554VCG8-F1
#
_cell.length_a   1.000
_cell.length_b   1.000
_cell.length_c   1.000
_cell.angle_alpha   90.00
_cell.angle_beta   90.00
_cell.angle_gamma   90.00
#
_symmetry.space_group_name_H-M   'P 1'
#
loop_
_entity.id
_entity.type
_entity.pdbx_description
1 polymer ?
#
loop_
_entity_poly.entity_id
_entity_poly.type
_entity_poly.pdbx_seq_one_letter_code
_entity_poly.pdbx_strand_id
1 'polypeptide(L)'
;MKFIYKIMILGMVCLISSATYAQIEQYSDDGTDSCIDCEAKNSGSERSCLCFAPFHFTVFNDQINATTEKDKWLYEQEILLATAWTGVNYFAQYNSPYGLSTDYNFEEIQRKHFRDVETNNLANKYFTKLDNQIKAITNYDEVALRNANLNSKILDIRKREGTTNPVYGDLKYKGKFLRSMTDAEVNSLLNTELVTRDNQRAARAEYSIRSSRLQRMLNEGYIANFLAGNLLVHYKSLDYEDAIRFMTTYDIRIAIEDPTVPHIEPNKPPFLNPNVDYTLADHEAQHLNTLFLRTGGNIPPMDGYTPPSNNELSEEDALFTLARTNYGYATNKYITERPEVVKELKEYFKYSQYDLNSIYLIERTFLSYTEVNPIFPIGFAPNRPGEKFITEDYFINPNRLFRRVQITSDPSNRRFRLFENVLHALETSPNANREAEGRMTDHIMRDNGFELSNYFTYDEIARLFYYDSRAFNIGTEFYITAFFTNDIGIKLWQNGVRFLSMLDRPYVIEGTRALLNNQPFDFAFRKKVYDVSKALTLNQEQKDWLITNRNKTENLYNYYSSHTNAGTWSSEEVIFVTNAINVLMANPSANPLLGADCRSFEYAQPPGALQKGCAVKNFDHRFYTAGIRPNGSPYYGEIDINTSIIYFTMPNVITNGQAANLTAIAVTAAIKEADVYFFNNPDVSEFGLKDVFNDALRTQLAIVGGSFSFTAEPFSIPSPAPYITSVLGISNPFDCD
;
A
#
# COMPACT_ATOMS: atom_id res chain seq x y z
N MET A 1 -0.38 8.12 52.89
CA MET A 1 -1.77 8.01 53.38
C MET A 1 -2.74 8.25 52.22
N LYS A 2 -3.67 7.33 51.92
CA LYS A 2 -4.61 7.49 50.78
C LYS A 2 -5.59 8.65 51.02
N PHE A 3 -5.95 9.38 49.95
CA PHE A 3 -6.74 10.62 49.99
C PHE A 3 -8.05 10.52 50.82
N ILE A 4 -8.70 9.35 50.79
CA ILE A 4 -9.96 9.11 51.51
C ILE A 4 -9.80 9.18 53.04
N TYR A 5 -8.62 8.83 53.56
CA TYR A 5 -8.34 8.91 55.00
C TYR A 5 -8.04 10.35 55.43
N LYS A 6 -7.44 11.18 54.56
CA LYS A 6 -7.23 12.60 54.84
C LYS A 6 -8.55 13.37 54.94
N ILE A 7 -9.52 13.04 54.09
CA ILE A 7 -10.86 13.65 54.13
C ILE A 7 -11.66 13.18 55.35
N MET A 8 -11.59 11.89 55.73
CA MET A 8 -12.25 11.44 56.95
C MET A 8 -11.64 12.08 58.21
N ILE A 9 -10.32 12.24 58.26
CA ILE A 9 -9.64 12.91 59.38
C ILE A 9 -10.05 14.39 59.43
N LEU A 10 -10.07 15.10 58.30
CA LEU A 10 -10.57 16.49 58.24
C LEU A 10 -12.04 16.59 58.68
N GLY A 11 -12.89 15.68 58.24
CA GLY A 11 -14.30 15.63 58.62
C GLY A 11 -14.50 15.37 60.13
N MET A 12 -13.71 14.47 60.71
CA MET A 12 -13.72 14.21 62.16
C MET A 12 -13.19 15.41 62.96
N VAL A 13 -12.14 16.09 62.50
CA VAL A 13 -11.58 17.29 63.14
C VAL A 13 -12.58 18.45 63.11
N CYS A 14 -13.28 18.67 61.99
CA CYS A 14 -14.32 19.71 61.90
C CYS A 14 -15.56 19.40 62.75
N LEU A 15 -15.91 18.12 62.93
CA LEU A 15 -17.03 17.72 63.80
C LEU A 15 -16.69 17.88 65.29
N ILE A 16 -15.46 17.56 65.70
CA ILE A 16 -15.03 17.66 67.10
C ILE A 16 -14.74 19.12 67.49
N SER A 17 -14.22 19.96 66.58
CA SER A 17 -13.86 21.36 66.90
C SER A 17 -15.06 22.30 67.10
N SER A 18 -16.26 21.91 66.67
CA SER A 18 -17.46 22.73 66.86
C SER A 18 -18.05 22.67 68.27
N ALA A 19 -17.59 21.77 69.15
CA ALA A 19 -18.12 21.62 70.51
C ALA A 19 -17.07 21.56 71.64
N THR A 20 -15.80 21.23 71.39
CA THR A 20 -14.75 21.26 72.42
C THR A 20 -13.37 21.59 71.83
N TYR A 21 -12.58 22.41 72.54
CA TYR A 21 -11.15 22.65 72.25
C TYR A 21 -10.33 21.37 72.53
N ALA A 22 -10.44 20.36 71.66
CA ALA A 22 -9.61 19.18 71.72
C ALA A 22 -8.32 19.41 70.89
N GLN A 23 -7.16 19.39 71.54
CA GLN A 23 -5.88 19.25 70.86
C GLN A 23 -5.68 17.77 70.48
N ILE A 24 -5.32 17.53 69.23
CA ILE A 24 -4.84 16.21 68.79
C ILE A 24 -3.33 16.23 68.95
N GLU A 25 -2.81 15.43 69.89
CA GLU A 25 -1.39 15.11 69.94
C GLU A 25 -1.11 13.91 69.03
N GLN A 26 -0.15 14.06 68.13
CA GLN A 26 0.33 12.99 67.26
C GLN A 26 1.75 12.62 67.72
N TYR A 27 1.93 11.39 68.20
CA TYR A 27 3.24 10.87 68.59
C TYR A 27 4.00 10.33 67.36
N SER A 28 5.33 10.47 67.34
CA SER A 28 6.20 9.84 66.33
C SER A 28 6.22 8.31 66.51
N ASP A 29 6.40 7.58 65.41
CA ASP A 29 6.45 6.10 65.39
C ASP A 29 7.67 5.50 66.15
N ASP A 30 8.56 6.32 66.72
CA ASP A 30 9.77 5.87 67.42
C ASP A 30 9.69 5.98 68.96
N GLY A 31 8.56 6.42 69.52
CA GLY A 31 8.32 6.39 70.96
C GLY A 31 9.22 7.31 71.78
N THR A 32 9.81 8.33 71.15
CA THR A 32 10.51 9.41 71.86
C THR A 32 9.67 10.69 71.84
N ASP A 33 9.65 11.45 72.93
CA ASP A 33 8.98 12.76 73.07
C ASP A 33 9.64 13.86 72.20
N SER A 34 9.95 13.54 70.95
CA SER A 34 10.42 14.50 69.95
C SER A 34 9.24 14.85 69.05
N CYS A 35 8.61 15.99 69.36
CA CYS A 35 7.52 16.52 68.58
C CYS A 35 8.03 16.88 67.17
N ILE A 36 7.51 16.18 66.15
CA ILE A 36 7.83 16.40 64.73
C ILE A 36 7.42 17.81 64.27
N ASP A 37 6.56 18.49 65.04
CA ASP A 37 6.02 19.83 64.78
C ASP A 37 6.64 20.91 65.70
N CYS A 38 7.85 20.63 66.21
CA CYS A 38 8.63 21.54 67.03
C CYS A 38 9.70 22.28 66.21
N GLU A 39 9.46 22.45 64.89
CA GLU A 39 9.78 23.75 64.31
C GLU A 39 9.04 24.76 65.18
N ALA A 40 9.80 25.59 65.89
CA ALA A 40 9.27 26.61 66.76
C ALA A 40 8.04 27.21 66.07
N LYS A 41 6.87 27.08 66.71
CA LYS A 41 5.79 28.04 66.51
C LYS A 41 6.40 29.39 66.84
N ASN A 42 7.07 29.99 65.87
CA ASN A 42 7.30 31.41 65.83
C ASN A 42 5.90 31.96 66.05
N SER A 43 5.80 32.79 67.08
CA SER A 43 4.67 33.66 67.35
C SER A 43 4.51 34.69 66.22
N GLY A 44 4.48 34.21 64.97
CA GLY A 44 4.21 34.96 63.78
C GLY A 44 2.70 35.10 63.68
N SER A 45 2.24 36.31 63.97
CA SER A 45 0.92 36.84 63.58
C SER A 45 0.48 36.40 62.17
N GLU A 46 -0.76 36.72 61.80
CA GLU A 46 -1.32 36.65 60.43
C GLU A 46 -0.37 37.17 59.31
N ARG A 47 0.71 37.89 59.65
CA ARG A 47 1.82 38.33 58.81
C ARG A 47 2.66 37.23 58.12
N SER A 48 2.54 35.95 58.52
CA SER A 48 3.37 34.85 57.99
C SER A 48 2.82 34.15 56.72
N CYS A 49 1.64 34.56 56.22
CA CYS A 49 0.99 33.92 55.07
C CYS A 49 1.26 34.69 53.76
N LEU A 50 1.70 33.98 52.72
CA LEU A 50 1.79 34.53 51.35
C LEU A 50 0.44 34.55 50.65
N CYS A 51 0.13 35.73 50.11
CA CYS A 51 -1.15 36.06 49.52
C CYS A 51 -1.22 35.67 48.03
N PHE A 52 -1.33 34.37 47.68
CA PHE A 52 -1.37 33.91 46.28
C PHE A 52 -2.77 33.84 45.63
N ALA A 53 -3.83 34.26 46.31
CA ALA A 53 -5.21 34.16 45.82
C ALA A 53 -5.90 35.53 45.87
N PRO A 54 -6.91 35.80 45.02
CA PRO A 54 -7.55 37.12 44.93
C PRO A 54 -8.12 37.65 46.25
N PHE A 55 -8.65 36.76 47.11
CA PHE A 55 -9.18 37.13 48.42
C PHE A 55 -8.07 37.53 49.41
N HIS A 56 -6.84 37.07 49.20
CA HIS A 56 -5.69 37.42 50.02
C HIS A 56 -5.23 38.88 49.81
N PHE A 57 -5.55 39.53 48.67
CA PHE A 57 -5.21 40.95 48.47
C PHE A 57 -6.10 41.91 49.28
N THR A 58 -7.34 41.50 49.60
CA THR A 58 -8.19 42.25 50.56
C THR A 58 -7.59 42.18 51.96
N VAL A 59 -7.13 40.98 52.35
CA VAL A 59 -6.39 40.78 53.60
C VAL A 59 -5.09 41.59 53.61
N PHE A 60 -4.34 41.64 52.51
CA PHE A 60 -3.15 42.50 52.35
C PHE A 60 -3.50 43.99 52.59
N ASN A 61 -4.57 44.49 51.99
CA ASN A 61 -5.05 45.88 52.15
C ASN A 61 -5.54 46.20 53.57
N ASP A 62 -6.23 45.26 54.20
CA ASP A 62 -6.73 45.45 55.56
C ASP A 62 -5.56 45.45 56.57
N GLN A 63 -4.58 44.56 56.38
CA GLN A 63 -3.40 44.43 57.24
C GLN A 63 -2.41 45.59 57.09
N ILE A 64 -2.16 46.08 55.87
CA ILE A 64 -1.26 47.23 55.65
C ILE A 64 -1.82 48.54 56.25
N ASN A 65 -3.16 48.68 56.28
CA ASN A 65 -3.81 49.84 56.89
C ASN A 65 -3.92 49.72 58.42
N ALA A 66 -3.94 48.50 58.95
CA ALA A 66 -4.03 48.22 60.38
C ALA A 66 -2.66 48.18 61.11
N THR A 67 -1.55 48.10 60.38
CA THR A 67 -0.21 47.95 60.99
C THR A 67 0.42 49.29 61.40
N THR A 68 0.93 49.36 62.64
CA THR A 68 1.79 50.46 63.12
C THR A 68 3.26 50.32 62.69
N GLU A 69 3.63 49.21 62.03
CA GLU A 69 4.99 48.88 61.56
C GLU A 69 5.00 48.59 60.04
N LYS A 70 4.45 49.53 59.26
CA LYS A 70 4.20 49.35 57.82
C LYS A 70 5.44 48.96 57.00
N ASP A 71 6.56 49.67 57.20
CA ASP A 71 7.78 49.45 56.41
C ASP A 71 8.40 48.07 56.67
N LYS A 72 8.40 47.64 57.95
CA LYS A 72 8.86 46.31 58.35
C LYS A 72 7.98 45.22 57.74
N TRP A 73 6.67 45.41 57.76
CA TRP A 73 5.73 44.46 57.16
C TRP A 73 5.91 44.36 55.63
N LEU A 74 6.08 45.48 54.93
CA LEU A 74 6.36 45.47 53.48
C LEU A 74 7.67 44.74 53.13
N TYR A 75 8.70 44.91 53.95
CA TYR A 75 9.97 44.17 53.79
C TYR A 75 9.81 42.67 54.06
N GLU A 76 9.02 42.30 55.07
CA GLU A 76 8.65 40.90 55.33
C GLU A 76 7.89 40.29 54.14
N GLN A 77 7.01 41.04 53.47
CA GLN A 77 6.32 40.60 52.26
C GLN A 77 7.27 40.38 51.07
N GLU A 78 8.28 41.24 50.90
CA GLU A 78 9.35 41.04 49.90
C GLU A 78 10.09 39.71 50.11
N ILE A 79 10.51 39.45 51.35
CA ILE A 79 11.23 38.23 51.74
C ILE A 79 10.35 36.99 51.52
N LEU A 80 9.06 37.12 51.80
CA LEU A 80 8.08 36.07 51.56
C LEU A 80 7.92 35.78 50.06
N LEU A 81 7.82 36.81 49.20
CA LEU A 81 7.81 36.62 47.74
C LEU A 81 9.08 35.91 47.26
N ALA A 82 10.25 36.34 47.75
CA ALA A 82 11.53 35.68 47.44
C ALA A 82 11.54 34.20 47.87
N THR A 83 10.98 33.91 49.05
CA THR A 83 10.86 32.57 49.59
C THR A 83 10.01 31.69 48.69
N ALA A 84 8.88 32.21 48.21
CA ALA A 84 7.98 31.45 47.35
C ALA A 84 8.56 31.17 45.96
N TRP A 85 9.28 32.12 45.36
CA TRP A 85 9.85 31.95 44.02
C TRP A 85 11.08 31.03 44.00
N THR A 86 11.85 31.02 45.09
CA THR A 86 13.10 30.22 45.18
C THR A 86 12.95 28.90 45.91
N GLY A 87 11.94 28.77 46.79
CA GLY A 87 11.79 27.67 47.75
C GLY A 87 12.74 27.73 48.95
N VAL A 88 13.60 28.76 49.04
CA VAL A 88 14.51 28.99 50.16
C VAL A 88 13.78 29.80 51.23
N ASN A 89 13.74 29.31 52.47
CA ASN A 89 13.00 29.96 53.56
C ASN A 89 13.72 31.23 54.10
N TYR A 90 13.78 32.28 53.28
CA TYR A 90 14.38 33.57 53.63
C TYR A 90 13.65 34.25 54.79
N PHE A 91 12.36 34.00 54.96
CA PHE A 91 11.59 34.54 56.09
C PHE A 91 12.08 33.98 57.43
N ALA A 92 12.36 32.67 57.49
CA ALA A 92 12.97 32.07 58.68
C ALA A 92 14.41 32.56 58.90
N GLN A 93 15.20 32.76 57.83
CA GLN A 93 16.55 33.30 57.93
C GLN A 93 16.57 34.73 58.49
N TYR A 94 15.70 35.60 57.98
CA TYR A 94 15.54 36.98 58.44
C TYR A 94 15.22 37.05 59.94
N ASN A 95 14.38 36.15 60.44
CA ASN A 95 14.02 36.04 61.85
C ASN A 95 15.01 35.21 62.69
N SER A 96 16.08 34.69 62.09
CA SER A 96 17.11 33.93 62.79
C SER A 96 18.20 34.85 63.35
N PRO A 97 19.01 34.39 64.33
CA PRO A 97 20.17 35.13 64.83
C PRO A 97 21.23 35.44 63.76
N TYR A 98 21.19 34.76 62.61
CA TYR A 98 22.18 34.87 61.53
C TYR A 98 21.75 35.84 60.41
N GLY A 99 20.49 36.28 60.39
CA GLY A 99 19.95 37.14 59.33
C GLY A 99 19.86 36.46 57.96
N LEU A 100 19.58 37.25 56.92
CA LEU A 100 19.52 36.76 55.53
C LEU A 100 20.89 36.31 55.04
N SER A 101 20.91 35.27 54.21
CA SER A 101 22.12 34.75 53.59
C SER A 101 22.77 35.77 52.62
N THR A 102 24.09 35.69 52.44
CA THR A 102 24.85 36.65 51.62
C THR A 102 24.54 36.60 50.13
N ASP A 103 23.90 35.53 49.67
CA ASP A 103 23.41 35.32 48.31
C ASP A 103 21.97 35.84 48.10
N TYR A 104 21.31 36.38 49.13
CA TYR A 104 20.02 37.03 48.97
C TYR A 104 20.16 38.31 48.14
N ASN A 105 19.63 38.28 46.93
CA ASN A 105 19.48 39.44 46.06
C ASN A 105 18.10 39.42 45.41
N PHE A 106 17.18 40.19 45.99
CA PHE A 106 15.79 40.20 45.53
C PHE A 106 15.64 40.58 44.06
N GLU A 107 16.46 41.50 43.56
CA GLU A 107 16.45 41.91 42.15
C GLU A 107 16.82 40.76 41.20
N GLU A 108 17.84 39.96 41.55
CA GLU A 108 18.25 38.81 40.75
C GLU A 108 17.19 37.70 40.81
N ILE A 109 16.58 37.49 41.97
CA ILE A 109 15.48 36.54 42.17
C ILE A 109 14.26 36.97 41.33
N GLN A 110 13.84 38.23 41.40
CA GLN A 110 12.74 38.78 40.60
C GLN A 110 12.99 38.62 39.10
N ARG A 111 14.19 38.99 38.63
CA ARG A 111 14.55 38.87 37.21
C ARG A 111 14.50 37.42 36.75
N LYS A 112 14.97 36.48 37.58
CA LYS A 112 14.90 35.05 37.30
C LYS A 112 13.45 34.58 37.23
N HIS A 113 12.62 34.94 38.21
CA HIS A 113 11.20 34.59 38.25
C HIS A 113 10.46 35.06 37.00
N PHE A 114 10.60 36.34 36.59
CA PHE A 114 10.00 36.85 35.36
C PHE A 114 10.37 36.03 34.11
N ARG A 115 11.63 35.59 34.03
CA ARG A 115 12.09 34.76 32.90
C ARG A 115 11.46 33.38 32.90
N ASP A 116 11.50 32.71 34.04
CA ASP A 116 11.08 31.32 34.17
C ASP A 116 9.56 31.19 33.95
N VAL A 117 8.80 32.20 34.37
CA VAL A 117 7.34 32.17 34.38
C VAL A 117 6.72 32.77 33.10
N GLU A 118 7.24 33.88 32.59
CA GLU A 118 6.59 34.61 31.47
C GLU A 118 7.53 34.82 30.28
N THR A 119 8.68 35.47 30.47
CA THR A 119 9.40 36.08 29.35
C THR A 119 10.18 35.09 28.48
N ASN A 120 10.59 33.93 29.00
CA ASN A 120 11.16 32.85 28.17
C ASN A 120 10.10 32.31 27.19
N ASN A 121 8.84 32.19 27.63
CA ASN A 121 7.73 31.72 26.78
C ASN A 121 7.34 32.78 25.73
N LEU A 122 7.35 34.07 26.12
CA LEU A 122 7.05 35.18 25.21
C LEU A 122 8.14 35.44 24.18
N ALA A 123 9.41 35.09 24.45
CA ALA A 123 10.53 35.39 23.56
C ALA A 123 10.33 34.87 22.12
N ASN A 124 9.76 33.67 21.96
CA ASN A 124 9.47 33.10 20.64
C ASN A 124 8.34 33.84 19.88
N LYS A 125 7.34 34.36 20.60
CA LYS A 125 6.28 35.19 20.01
C LYS A 125 6.86 36.50 19.49
N TYR A 126 7.70 37.15 20.29
CA TYR A 126 8.42 38.36 19.90
C TYR A 126 9.37 38.11 18.72
N PHE A 127 10.10 36.98 18.73
CA PHE A 127 10.95 36.56 17.60
C PHE A 127 10.17 36.49 16.29
N THR A 128 9.02 35.80 16.28
CA THR A 128 8.19 35.64 15.07
C THR A 128 7.68 37.00 14.55
N LYS A 129 7.22 37.88 15.45
CA LYS A 129 6.78 39.23 15.09
C LYS A 129 7.92 40.07 14.51
N LEU A 130 9.10 40.00 15.12
CA LEU A 130 10.30 40.70 14.66
C LEU A 130 10.79 40.17 13.30
N ASP A 131 10.82 38.85 13.08
CA ASP A 131 11.20 38.27 11.79
C ASP A 131 10.28 38.75 10.65
N ASN A 132 8.97 38.80 10.91
CA ASN A 132 8.00 39.34 9.96
C ASN A 132 8.20 40.84 9.69
N GLN A 133 8.51 41.64 10.73
CA GLN A 133 8.85 43.05 10.55
C GLN A 133 10.13 43.24 9.73
N ILE A 134 11.15 42.42 9.96
CA ILE A 134 12.39 42.43 9.17
C ILE A 134 12.07 42.11 7.71
N LYS A 135 11.32 41.04 7.42
CA LYS A 135 10.90 40.69 6.04
C LYS A 135 10.18 41.84 5.34
N ALA A 136 9.25 42.49 6.05
CA ALA A 136 8.48 43.61 5.51
C ALA A 136 9.37 44.82 5.18
N ILE A 137 10.31 45.17 6.06
CA ILE A 137 11.18 46.35 5.89
C ILE A 137 12.27 46.11 4.85
N THR A 138 12.84 44.91 4.79
CA THR A 138 13.82 44.57 3.75
C THR A 138 13.15 44.30 2.40
N ASN A 139 11.80 44.24 2.35
CA ASN A 139 11.02 43.86 1.18
C ASN A 139 11.47 42.50 0.58
N TYR A 140 11.90 41.59 1.45
CA TYR A 140 12.35 40.25 1.04
C TYR A 140 11.17 39.30 0.89
N ASP A 141 11.05 38.73 -0.30
CA ASP A 141 10.08 37.70 -0.65
C ASP A 141 10.82 36.54 -1.36
N GLU A 142 10.90 35.40 -0.68
CA GLU A 142 11.56 34.20 -1.19
C GLU A 142 10.87 33.64 -2.43
N VAL A 143 9.53 33.72 -2.50
CA VAL A 143 8.75 33.27 -3.66
C VAL A 143 9.03 34.17 -4.86
N ALA A 144 9.08 35.49 -4.64
CA ALA A 144 9.46 36.44 -5.67
C ALA A 144 10.88 36.20 -6.18
N LEU A 145 11.85 35.95 -5.29
CA LEU A 145 13.24 35.63 -5.67
C LEU A 145 13.32 34.35 -6.50
N ARG A 146 12.66 33.27 -6.06
CA ARG A 146 12.65 31.98 -6.77
C ARG A 146 12.04 32.12 -8.16
N ASN A 147 10.90 32.80 -8.26
CA ASN A 147 10.23 33.06 -9.54
C ASN A 147 11.11 33.91 -10.46
N ALA A 148 11.73 34.97 -9.94
CA ALA A 148 12.60 35.85 -10.73
C ALA A 148 13.87 35.11 -11.22
N ASN A 149 14.47 34.23 -10.40
CA ASN A 149 15.57 33.38 -10.82
C ASN A 149 15.16 32.43 -11.96
N LEU A 150 14.02 31.74 -11.84
CA LEU A 150 13.50 30.86 -12.89
C LEU A 150 13.18 31.64 -14.18
N ASN A 151 12.38 32.70 -14.04
CA ASN A 151 11.90 33.51 -15.16
C ASN A 151 13.04 34.18 -15.93
N SER A 152 13.98 34.81 -15.22
CA SER A 152 15.14 35.42 -15.86
C SER A 152 15.98 34.39 -16.59
N LYS A 153 16.20 33.19 -16.02
CA LYS A 153 16.95 32.12 -16.69
C LYS A 153 16.24 31.61 -17.94
N ILE A 154 14.92 31.40 -17.90
CA ILE A 154 14.13 30.97 -19.06
C ILE A 154 14.15 32.00 -20.18
N LEU A 155 14.00 33.29 -19.84
CA LEU A 155 14.01 34.37 -20.82
C LEU A 155 15.41 34.58 -21.41
N ASP A 156 16.47 34.37 -20.63
CA ASP A 156 17.86 34.37 -21.10
C ASP A 156 18.12 33.22 -22.09
N ILE A 157 17.67 31.99 -21.76
CA ILE A 157 17.72 30.85 -22.69
C ILE A 157 16.97 31.20 -23.97
N ARG A 158 15.73 31.72 -23.88
CA ARG A 158 14.95 32.12 -25.07
C ARG A 158 15.69 33.17 -25.90
N LYS A 159 16.30 34.17 -25.27
CA LYS A 159 17.06 35.23 -25.95
C LYS A 159 18.26 34.67 -26.70
N ARG A 160 19.02 33.76 -26.09
CA ARG A 160 20.23 33.17 -26.69
C ARG A 160 19.92 32.18 -27.82
N GLU A 161 18.93 31.31 -27.61
CA GLU A 161 18.62 30.21 -28.53
C GLU A 161 17.77 30.64 -29.74
N GLY A 162 17.16 31.83 -29.69
CA GLY A 162 16.28 32.30 -30.76
C GLY A 162 14.97 31.49 -30.84
N THR A 163 14.29 31.50 -31.99
CA THR A 163 12.99 30.82 -32.23
C THR A 163 13.06 29.62 -33.16
N THR A 164 14.18 29.40 -33.84
CA THR A 164 14.32 28.35 -34.86
C THR A 164 14.90 27.10 -34.22
N ASN A 165 14.13 26.01 -34.17
CA ASN A 165 14.49 24.74 -33.51
C ASN A 165 15.06 24.88 -32.08
N PRO A 166 14.38 25.62 -31.18
CA PRO A 166 14.93 25.93 -29.87
C PRO A 166 14.94 24.71 -28.94
N VAL A 167 15.90 24.67 -28.01
CA VAL A 167 15.98 23.64 -26.96
C VAL A 167 14.79 23.64 -25.99
N TYR A 168 14.10 24.78 -25.85
CA TYR A 168 12.94 24.94 -24.95
C TYR A 168 11.59 24.57 -25.61
N GLY A 169 11.58 24.22 -26.90
CA GLY A 169 10.38 23.76 -27.62
C GLY A 169 9.11 24.59 -27.44
N ASP A 170 8.08 23.93 -26.88
CA ASP A 170 6.73 24.47 -26.70
C ASP A 170 6.47 25.02 -25.28
N LEU A 171 7.52 25.27 -24.50
CA LEU A 171 7.37 25.87 -23.17
C LEU A 171 6.75 27.26 -23.24
N LYS A 172 5.93 27.56 -22.23
CA LYS A 172 5.19 28.83 -22.11
C LYS A 172 5.69 29.63 -20.92
N TYR A 173 5.89 30.93 -21.12
CA TYR A 173 6.05 31.89 -20.04
C TYR A 173 4.75 32.68 -19.90
N LYS A 174 4.17 32.68 -18.69
CA LYS A 174 2.90 33.38 -18.36
C LYS A 174 1.80 33.16 -19.41
N GLY A 175 1.63 31.91 -19.86
CA GLY A 175 0.60 31.50 -20.83
C GLY A 175 0.96 31.68 -22.31
N LYS A 176 2.04 32.38 -22.65
CA LYS A 176 2.50 32.60 -24.03
C LYS A 176 3.69 31.71 -24.37
N PHE A 177 3.67 31.10 -25.55
CA PHE A 177 4.79 30.27 -26.01
C PHE A 177 6.07 31.10 -26.17
N LEU A 178 7.19 30.61 -25.64
CA LEU A 178 8.49 31.30 -25.77
C LEU A 178 8.87 31.54 -27.23
N ARG A 179 8.61 30.58 -28.12
CA ARG A 179 8.85 30.70 -29.57
C ARG A 179 8.02 31.78 -30.27
N SER A 180 6.89 32.21 -29.68
CA SER A 180 6.02 33.25 -30.25
C SER A 180 6.27 34.65 -29.66
N MET A 181 7.21 34.77 -28.73
CA MET A 181 7.62 36.07 -28.19
C MET A 181 8.60 36.76 -29.13
N THR A 182 8.45 38.08 -29.29
CA THR A 182 9.41 38.89 -30.06
C THR A 182 10.67 39.15 -29.24
N ASP A 183 11.81 39.41 -29.88
CA ASP A 183 13.05 39.68 -29.14
C ASP A 183 12.96 40.97 -28.30
N ALA A 184 12.20 41.96 -28.76
CA ALA A 184 11.95 43.18 -27.98
C ALA A 184 11.16 42.88 -26.69
N GLU A 185 10.12 42.04 -26.79
CA GLU A 185 9.33 41.59 -25.65
C GLU A 185 10.17 40.77 -24.65
N VAL A 186 10.97 39.81 -25.15
CA VAL A 186 11.85 38.98 -24.31
C VAL A 186 12.87 39.86 -23.59
N ASN A 187 13.50 40.82 -24.27
CA ASN A 187 14.45 41.73 -23.64
C ASN A 187 13.81 42.60 -22.55
N SER A 188 12.60 43.12 -22.80
CA SER A 188 11.85 43.91 -21.81
C SER A 188 11.53 43.08 -20.57
N LEU A 189 10.98 41.87 -20.76
CA LEU A 189 10.62 40.97 -19.65
C LEU A 189 11.85 40.48 -18.89
N LEU A 190 12.93 40.14 -19.60
CA LEU A 190 14.18 39.72 -18.98
C LEU A 190 14.74 40.82 -18.08
N ASN A 191 14.77 42.06 -18.56
CA ASN A 191 15.22 43.19 -17.75
C ASN A 191 14.34 43.38 -16.50
N THR A 192 13.02 43.26 -16.62
CA THR A 192 12.12 43.32 -15.45
C THR A 192 12.44 42.23 -14.43
N GLU A 193 12.58 40.98 -14.87
CA GLU A 193 12.85 39.86 -13.96
C GLU A 193 14.27 39.92 -13.37
N LEU A 194 15.26 40.43 -14.10
CA LEU A 194 16.61 40.69 -13.58
C LEU A 194 16.60 41.77 -12.50
N VAL A 195 15.89 42.88 -12.71
CA VAL A 195 15.73 43.93 -11.68
C VAL A 195 15.04 43.37 -10.43
N THR A 196 13.95 42.61 -10.59
CA THR A 196 13.29 41.95 -9.45
C THR A 196 14.23 40.99 -8.73
N ARG A 197 14.97 40.15 -9.47
CA ARG A 197 15.92 39.20 -8.92
C ARG A 197 17.03 39.89 -8.13
N ASP A 198 17.64 40.92 -8.70
CA ASP A 198 18.78 41.59 -8.08
C ASP A 198 18.34 42.40 -6.84
N ASN A 199 17.16 43.05 -6.89
CA ASN A 199 16.54 43.65 -5.72
C ASN A 199 16.26 42.62 -4.61
N GLN A 200 15.72 41.45 -4.96
CA GLN A 200 15.44 40.40 -3.99
C GLN A 200 16.70 39.72 -3.45
N ARG A 201 17.78 39.62 -4.23
CA ARG A 201 19.09 39.14 -3.75
C ARG A 201 19.70 40.13 -2.74
N ALA A 202 19.60 41.42 -3.01
CA ALA A 202 20.02 42.46 -2.07
C ALA A 202 19.17 42.43 -0.78
N ALA A 203 17.85 42.35 -0.93
CA ALA A 203 16.90 42.20 0.19
C ALA A 203 17.18 40.94 1.03
N ARG A 204 17.50 39.81 0.38
CA ARG A 204 17.88 38.57 1.06
C ARG A 204 19.15 38.73 1.88
N ALA A 205 20.18 39.39 1.33
CA ALA A 205 21.42 39.63 2.05
C ALA A 205 21.19 40.47 3.31
N GLU A 206 20.40 41.55 3.20
CA GLU A 206 20.04 42.38 4.36
C GLU A 206 19.17 41.62 5.37
N TYR A 207 18.17 40.88 4.89
CA TYR A 207 17.31 40.02 5.71
C TYR A 207 18.14 39.00 6.48
N SER A 208 19.05 38.28 5.82
CA SER A 208 19.90 37.26 6.45
C SER A 208 20.79 37.84 7.54
N ILE A 209 21.34 39.05 7.36
CA ILE A 209 22.14 39.72 8.41
C ILE A 209 21.26 40.03 9.63
N ARG A 210 20.10 40.67 9.44
CA ARG A 210 19.20 41.05 10.53
C ARG A 210 18.59 39.83 11.23
N SER A 211 18.18 38.82 10.46
CA SER A 211 17.62 37.57 10.95
C SER A 211 18.66 36.76 11.75
N SER A 212 19.92 36.70 11.31
CA SER A 212 20.99 36.04 12.09
C SER A 212 21.20 36.66 13.47
N ARG A 213 21.10 38.00 13.57
CA ARG A 213 21.21 38.73 14.84
C ARG A 213 20.00 38.47 15.72
N LEU A 214 18.80 38.45 15.13
CA LEU A 214 17.57 38.10 15.83
C LEU A 214 17.64 36.66 16.38
N GLN A 215 18.15 35.71 15.60
CA GLN A 215 18.36 34.32 16.03
C GLN A 215 19.35 34.24 17.19
N ARG A 216 20.45 34.99 17.12
CA ARG A 216 21.41 35.10 18.22
C ARG A 216 20.76 35.69 19.47
N MET A 217 19.97 36.76 19.35
CA MET A 217 19.22 37.36 20.47
C MET A 217 18.25 36.38 21.12
N LEU A 218 17.64 35.48 20.35
CA LEU A 218 16.82 34.40 20.89
C LEU A 218 17.68 33.36 21.62
N ASN A 219 18.72 32.85 20.95
CA ASN A 219 19.59 31.79 21.47
C ASN A 219 20.36 32.19 22.74
N GLU A 220 20.81 33.44 22.83
CA GLU A 220 21.49 33.99 24.01
C GLU A 220 20.51 34.42 25.12
N GLY A 221 19.20 34.22 24.92
CA GLY A 221 18.17 34.63 25.87
C GLY A 221 18.03 36.16 26.02
N TYR A 222 18.60 36.94 25.10
CA TYR A 222 18.57 38.41 25.15
C TYR A 222 17.14 38.95 25.11
N ILE A 223 16.27 38.39 24.27
CA ILE A 223 14.86 38.83 24.16
C ILE A 223 14.15 38.64 25.51
N ALA A 224 14.26 37.45 26.10
CA ALA A 224 13.66 37.15 27.41
C ALA A 224 14.22 38.05 28.52
N ASN A 225 15.55 38.23 28.55
CA ASN A 225 16.24 39.10 29.52
C ASN A 225 15.85 40.58 29.37
N PHE A 226 15.65 41.06 28.14
CA PHE A 226 15.20 42.41 27.86
C PHE A 226 13.79 42.63 28.40
N LEU A 227 12.85 41.72 28.10
CA LEU A 227 11.47 41.81 28.59
C LEU A 227 11.42 41.75 30.13
N ALA A 228 12.14 40.81 30.76
CA ALA A 228 12.23 40.70 32.22
C ALA A 228 12.87 41.97 32.84
N GLY A 229 13.84 42.56 32.15
CA GLY A 229 14.44 43.83 32.57
C GLY A 229 13.47 45.01 32.56
N ASN A 230 12.51 45.04 31.62
CA ASN A 230 11.50 46.12 31.58
C ASN A 230 10.53 46.01 32.76
N LEU A 231 10.07 44.79 33.10
CA LEU A 231 9.26 44.54 34.31
C LEU A 231 9.97 45.00 35.59
N LEU A 232 11.27 44.69 35.70
CA LEU A 232 12.09 45.09 36.84
C LEU A 232 12.32 46.61 36.90
N VAL A 233 12.53 47.27 35.76
CA VAL A 233 12.65 48.74 35.70
C VAL A 233 11.35 49.42 36.16
N HIS A 234 10.19 48.87 35.76
CA HIS A 234 8.90 49.35 36.26
C HIS A 234 8.80 49.18 37.77
N TYR A 235 9.08 47.97 38.30
CA TYR A 235 9.10 47.71 39.74
C TYR A 235 9.92 48.74 40.53
N LYS A 236 11.13 49.06 40.04
CA LYS A 236 12.03 50.03 40.69
C LYS A 236 11.59 51.49 40.57
N SER A 237 10.71 51.81 39.62
CA SER A 237 10.20 53.16 39.43
C SER A 237 9.05 53.50 40.39
N LEU A 238 8.49 52.49 41.05
CA LEU A 238 7.40 52.63 42.01
C LEU A 238 7.93 52.92 43.41
N ASP A 239 7.12 53.60 44.20
CA ASP A 239 7.35 53.70 45.64
C ASP A 239 7.27 52.31 46.28
N TYR A 240 7.97 52.08 47.40
CA TYR A 240 8.20 50.72 47.92
C TYR A 240 6.91 49.91 48.17
N GLU A 241 5.86 50.55 48.70
CA GLU A 241 4.56 49.92 48.86
C GLU A 241 3.94 49.51 47.51
N ASP A 242 3.94 50.42 46.54
CA ASP A 242 3.37 50.18 45.21
C ASP A 242 4.17 49.11 44.44
N ALA A 243 5.48 49.03 44.67
CA ALA A 243 6.35 47.99 44.11
C ALA A 243 5.94 46.59 44.61
N ILE A 244 5.76 46.43 45.93
CA ILE A 244 5.30 45.15 46.52
C ILE A 244 3.88 44.81 46.03
N ARG A 245 2.97 45.78 45.99
CA ARG A 245 1.62 45.61 45.44
C ARG A 245 1.63 45.16 43.99
N PHE A 246 2.49 45.75 43.15
CA PHE A 246 2.69 45.36 41.76
C PHE A 246 3.13 43.90 41.65
N MET A 247 4.12 43.47 42.43
CA MET A 247 4.60 42.07 42.38
C MET A 247 3.56 41.05 42.85
N THR A 248 2.84 41.35 43.93
CA THR A 248 1.75 40.48 44.39
C THR A 248 0.65 40.37 43.34
N THR A 249 0.30 41.48 42.69
CA THR A 249 -0.70 41.51 41.61
C THR A 249 -0.21 40.73 40.37
N TYR A 250 1.07 40.86 40.04
CA TYR A 250 1.71 40.12 38.95
C TYR A 250 1.64 38.61 39.18
N ASP A 251 1.99 38.13 40.38
CA ASP A 251 1.96 36.69 40.70
C ASP A 251 0.54 36.11 40.69
N ILE A 252 -0.44 36.87 41.19
CA ILE A 252 -1.85 36.48 41.12
C ILE A 252 -2.30 36.37 39.65
N ARG A 253 -1.90 37.31 38.79
CA ARG A 253 -2.23 37.30 37.36
C ARG A 253 -1.66 36.06 36.66
N ILE A 254 -0.39 35.76 36.90
CA ILE A 254 0.26 34.55 36.39
C ILE A 254 -0.48 33.29 36.88
N ALA A 255 -0.84 33.23 38.17
CA ALA A 255 -1.53 32.07 38.74
C ALA A 255 -2.95 31.89 38.17
N ILE A 256 -3.62 32.96 37.74
CA ILE A 256 -4.95 32.92 37.10
C ILE A 256 -4.86 32.42 35.65
N GLU A 257 -3.74 32.62 34.95
CA GLU A 257 -3.52 32.11 33.59
C GLU A 257 -3.19 30.60 33.54
N ASP A 258 -2.98 29.94 34.70
CA ASP A 258 -2.82 28.49 34.81
C ASP A 258 -4.18 27.75 34.72
N PRO A 259 -4.39 26.88 33.71
CA PRO A 259 -5.66 26.17 33.52
C PRO A 259 -6.00 25.17 34.63
N THR A 260 -5.12 24.92 35.60
CA THR A 260 -5.35 24.04 36.75
C THR A 260 -5.97 24.77 37.96
N VAL A 261 -6.07 26.10 37.93
CA VAL A 261 -6.65 26.91 39.01
C VAL A 261 -8.15 27.16 38.75
N PRO A 262 -9.07 26.83 39.69
CA PRO A 262 -10.50 27.00 39.48
C PRO A 262 -10.90 28.48 39.25
N HIS A 263 -11.61 28.70 38.14
CA HIS A 263 -12.19 29.95 37.63
C HIS A 263 -12.26 31.17 38.57
N ILE A 264 -11.49 32.19 38.21
CA ILE A 264 -11.70 33.59 38.61
C ILE A 264 -12.03 34.38 37.32
N GLU A 265 -13.01 35.28 37.36
CA GLU A 265 -13.46 36.03 36.18
C GLU A 265 -12.32 36.88 35.56
N PRO A 266 -11.99 36.71 34.27
CA PRO A 266 -10.88 37.42 33.60
C PRO A 266 -11.01 38.95 33.56
N ASN A 267 -12.20 39.49 33.83
CA ASN A 267 -12.55 40.88 33.49
C ASN A 267 -12.57 41.83 34.69
N LYS A 268 -12.07 41.42 35.86
CA LYS A 268 -11.87 42.31 37.02
C LYS A 268 -10.62 41.91 37.81
N PRO A 269 -9.41 42.36 37.43
CA PRO A 269 -8.32 42.38 38.39
C PRO A 269 -8.79 43.25 39.59
N PRO A 270 -8.70 42.74 40.83
CA PRO A 270 -9.23 43.44 41.97
C PRO A 270 -8.28 44.60 42.30
N PHE A 271 -8.69 45.80 41.91
CA PHE A 271 -8.19 47.11 42.39
C PHE A 271 -6.91 47.64 41.73
N LEU A 272 -7.12 48.38 40.63
CA LEU A 272 -6.13 49.26 40.01
C LEU A 272 -5.99 50.57 40.81
N ASN A 273 -4.77 50.87 41.27
CA ASN A 273 -4.26 52.23 41.03
C ASN A 273 -3.83 52.25 39.55
N PRO A 274 -4.51 52.99 38.66
CA PRO A 274 -4.18 53.00 37.23
C PRO A 274 -2.74 53.41 36.92
N ASN A 275 -2.07 54.07 37.88
CA ASN A 275 -0.70 54.56 37.73
C ASN A 275 0.38 53.48 38.01
N VAL A 276 -0.01 52.28 38.47
CA VAL A 276 0.91 51.21 38.92
C VAL A 276 0.85 49.96 38.02
N ASP A 277 -0.17 49.84 37.17
CA ASP A 277 -0.34 48.69 36.26
C ASP A 277 0.64 48.73 35.09
N TYR A 278 1.29 47.62 34.86
CA TYR A 278 2.25 47.45 33.78
C TYR A 278 2.17 46.02 33.26
N THR A 279 1.94 45.89 31.96
CA THR A 279 2.01 44.62 31.26
C THR A 279 2.94 44.75 30.06
N LEU A 280 3.61 43.64 29.74
CA LEU A 280 4.41 43.55 28.51
C LEU A 280 3.55 43.66 27.24
N ALA A 281 2.25 43.36 27.35
CA ALA A 281 1.30 43.45 26.24
C ALA A 281 0.97 44.91 25.89
N ASP A 282 0.71 45.75 26.90
CA ASP A 282 0.37 47.17 26.68
C ASP A 282 1.53 47.98 26.07
N HIS A 283 2.76 47.53 26.31
CA HIS A 283 3.98 48.16 25.81
C HIS A 283 4.63 47.39 24.65
N GLU A 284 3.93 46.41 24.06
CA GLU A 284 4.48 45.50 23.04
C GLU A 284 5.09 46.25 21.86
N ALA A 285 4.41 47.30 21.36
CA ALA A 285 4.90 48.09 20.22
C ALA A 285 6.26 48.76 20.51
N GLN A 286 6.45 49.28 21.73
CA GLN A 286 7.70 49.91 22.15
C GLN A 286 8.82 48.86 22.30
N HIS A 287 8.50 47.70 22.89
CA HIS A 287 9.44 46.59 23.05
C HIS A 287 9.89 46.03 21.70
N LEU A 288 8.94 45.79 20.78
CA LEU A 288 9.24 45.36 19.42
C LEU A 288 10.14 46.38 18.71
N ASN A 289 9.83 47.68 18.78
CA ASN A 289 10.66 48.71 18.16
C ASN A 289 12.10 48.71 18.72
N THR A 290 12.25 48.60 20.04
CA THR A 290 13.58 48.57 20.68
C THR A 290 14.40 47.34 20.28
N LEU A 291 13.78 46.16 20.30
CA LEU A 291 14.41 44.92 19.86
C LEU A 291 14.74 44.95 18.36
N PHE A 292 13.84 45.49 17.54
CA PHE A 292 14.04 45.66 16.11
C PHE A 292 15.27 46.53 15.80
N LEU A 293 15.42 47.68 16.48
CA LEU A 293 16.58 48.55 16.31
C LEU A 293 17.91 47.83 16.58
N ARG A 294 17.93 46.85 17.49
CA ARG A 294 19.13 46.04 17.78
C ARG A 294 19.46 45.00 16.72
N THR A 295 18.51 44.64 15.87
CA THR A 295 18.79 43.83 14.68
C THR A 295 19.48 44.65 13.58
N GLY A 296 19.38 45.98 13.62
CA GLY A 296 19.86 46.90 12.59
C GLY A 296 21.38 47.00 12.46
N GLY A 297 21.89 47.07 11.23
CA GLY A 297 23.30 47.23 10.89
C GLY A 297 23.70 46.38 9.68
N ASN A 298 24.74 46.82 8.96
CA ASN A 298 25.10 46.28 7.65
C ASN A 298 26.36 45.39 7.67
N ILE A 299 26.88 45.09 8.86
CA ILE A 299 28.09 44.27 9.07
C ILE A 299 27.65 42.91 9.67
N PRO A 300 28.01 41.78 9.07
CA PRO A 300 27.63 40.47 9.59
C PRO A 300 28.18 40.25 11.01
N PRO A 301 27.37 39.73 11.97
CA PRO A 301 27.90 39.35 13.27
C PRO A 301 28.88 38.18 13.08
N MET A 302 30.12 38.35 13.52
CA MET A 302 31.28 37.57 13.06
C MET A 302 31.34 36.08 13.47
N ASP A 303 30.35 35.51 14.17
CA ASP A 303 30.34 34.08 14.50
C ASP A 303 29.12 33.37 13.90
N GLY A 304 29.36 32.35 13.08
CA GLY A 304 28.33 31.44 12.54
C GLY A 304 27.49 31.97 11.36
N TYR A 305 27.64 33.24 10.96
CA TYR A 305 26.96 33.77 9.77
C TYR A 305 27.63 33.28 8.49
N THR A 306 26.91 32.49 7.70
CA THR A 306 27.30 32.18 6.32
C THR A 306 26.45 33.04 5.37
N PRO A 307 27.06 33.86 4.50
CA PRO A 307 26.31 34.63 3.51
C PRO A 307 25.44 33.69 2.66
N PRO A 308 24.18 34.06 2.36
CA PRO A 308 23.33 33.24 1.51
C PRO A 308 24.00 33.08 0.14
N SER A 309 24.23 31.83 -0.27
CA SER A 309 24.70 31.55 -1.62
C SER A 309 23.56 31.81 -2.61
N ASN A 310 23.88 32.56 -3.66
CA ASN A 310 23.00 32.78 -4.81
C ASN A 310 23.45 31.85 -5.93
N ASN A 311 23.29 30.55 -5.72
CA ASN A 311 23.60 29.57 -6.76
C ASN A 311 22.71 29.85 -7.98
N GLU A 312 23.32 29.95 -9.15
CA GLU A 312 22.56 30.08 -10.38
C GLU A 312 21.82 28.78 -10.68
N LEU A 313 20.56 28.92 -11.09
CA LEU A 313 19.76 27.80 -11.55
C LEU A 313 20.37 27.29 -12.86
N SER A 314 20.64 25.98 -12.95
CA SER A 314 21.11 25.39 -14.21
C SER A 314 20.04 25.53 -15.30
N GLU A 315 20.45 25.54 -16.57
CA GLU A 315 19.50 25.65 -17.69
C GLU A 315 18.53 24.47 -17.74
N GLU A 316 19.03 23.27 -17.49
CA GLU A 316 18.23 22.06 -17.44
C GLU A 316 17.20 22.13 -16.30
N ASP A 317 17.60 22.57 -15.10
CA ASP A 317 16.67 22.73 -13.98
C ASP A 317 15.60 23.79 -14.24
N ALA A 318 15.97 24.88 -14.91
CA ALA A 318 15.03 25.93 -15.29
C ALA A 318 13.97 25.40 -16.26
N LEU A 319 14.39 24.77 -17.36
CA LEU A 319 13.48 24.21 -18.36
C LEU A 319 12.61 23.10 -17.75
N PHE A 320 13.19 22.22 -16.95
CA PHE A 320 12.48 21.14 -16.25
C PHE A 320 11.45 21.66 -15.24
N THR A 321 11.79 22.71 -14.49
CA THR A 321 10.85 23.33 -13.55
C THR A 321 9.69 23.99 -14.29
N LEU A 322 9.97 24.67 -15.40
CA LEU A 322 8.94 25.31 -16.22
C LEU A 322 8.00 24.26 -16.85
N ALA A 323 8.54 23.14 -17.35
CA ALA A 323 7.75 22.05 -17.94
C ALA A 323 6.70 21.47 -16.98
N ARG A 324 6.99 21.50 -15.67
CA ARG A 324 6.14 20.92 -14.62
C ARG A 324 5.32 21.96 -13.85
N THR A 325 5.35 23.22 -14.26
CA THR A 325 4.68 24.32 -13.51
C THR A 325 3.17 24.12 -13.42
N ASN A 326 2.56 23.42 -14.38
CA ASN A 326 1.13 23.12 -14.36
C ASN A 326 0.77 21.86 -13.57
N TYR A 327 1.76 21.09 -13.12
CA TYR A 327 1.49 19.83 -12.43
C TYR A 327 0.94 20.16 -11.04
N GLY A 328 -0.08 19.42 -10.60
CA GLY A 328 -0.65 19.57 -9.26
C GLY A 328 0.40 19.40 -8.16
N TYR A 329 0.15 19.99 -6.98
CA TYR A 329 1.10 19.96 -5.87
C TYR A 329 1.54 18.53 -5.49
N ALA A 330 0.58 17.60 -5.41
CA ALA A 330 0.87 16.20 -5.06
C ALA A 330 1.81 15.53 -6.07
N THR A 331 1.56 15.75 -7.37
CA THR A 331 2.38 15.25 -8.47
C THR A 331 3.79 15.82 -8.46
N ASN A 332 3.90 17.14 -8.28
CA ASN A 332 5.18 17.81 -8.20
C ASN A 332 6.00 17.31 -7.00
N LYS A 333 5.36 17.18 -5.84
CA LYS A 333 5.97 16.62 -4.63
C LYS A 333 6.49 15.19 -4.87
N TYR A 334 5.66 14.32 -5.44
CA TYR A 334 6.02 12.93 -5.76
C TYR A 334 7.29 12.85 -6.63
N ILE A 335 7.35 13.67 -7.70
CA ILE A 335 8.49 13.72 -8.61
C ILE A 335 9.74 14.24 -7.87
N THR A 336 9.63 15.36 -7.14
CA THR A 336 10.80 15.98 -6.50
C THR A 336 11.43 15.15 -5.39
N GLU A 337 10.65 14.28 -4.75
CA GLU A 337 11.14 13.36 -3.71
C GLU A 337 11.86 12.12 -4.28
N ARG A 338 11.92 11.97 -5.62
CA ARG A 338 12.47 10.79 -6.32
C ARG A 338 13.54 11.19 -7.35
N PRO A 339 14.82 11.25 -6.95
CA PRO A 339 15.92 11.65 -7.83
C PRO A 339 16.04 10.80 -9.11
N GLU A 340 15.74 9.50 -9.03
CA GLU A 340 15.75 8.56 -10.15
C GLU A 340 14.71 8.94 -11.22
N VAL A 341 13.51 9.32 -10.79
CA VAL A 341 12.44 9.79 -11.67
C VAL A 341 12.79 11.15 -12.27
N VAL A 342 13.33 12.07 -11.47
CA VAL A 342 13.77 13.40 -11.94
C VAL A 342 14.81 13.27 -13.05
N LYS A 343 15.79 12.38 -12.88
CA LYS A 343 16.85 12.15 -13.86
C LYS A 343 16.28 11.69 -15.21
N GLU A 344 15.46 10.65 -15.21
CA GLU A 344 14.91 10.11 -16.46
C GLU A 344 13.90 11.08 -17.11
N LEU A 345 13.14 11.85 -16.32
CA LEU A 345 12.24 12.89 -16.84
C LEU A 345 13.00 14.05 -17.49
N LYS A 346 14.12 14.48 -16.92
CA LYS A 346 14.97 15.54 -17.52
C LYS A 346 15.49 15.12 -18.89
N GLU A 347 16.02 13.90 -18.98
CA GLU A 347 16.48 13.34 -20.25
C GLU A 347 15.29 13.21 -21.23
N TYR A 348 14.16 12.65 -20.81
CA TYR A 348 12.94 12.58 -21.63
C TYR A 348 12.53 13.94 -22.21
N PHE A 349 12.45 15.00 -21.38
CA PHE A 349 12.04 16.32 -21.86
C PHE A 349 13.08 16.96 -22.79
N LYS A 350 14.36 16.78 -22.50
CA LYS A 350 15.45 17.24 -23.37
C LYS A 350 15.37 16.61 -24.77
N TYR A 351 15.10 15.30 -24.87
CA TYR A 351 15.04 14.60 -26.17
C TYR A 351 13.72 14.74 -26.92
N SER A 352 12.62 14.91 -26.20
CA SER A 352 11.36 15.35 -26.80
C SER A 352 11.38 16.83 -27.17
N GLN A 353 12.45 17.55 -26.80
CA GLN A 353 12.62 19.00 -26.99
C GLN A 353 11.47 19.78 -26.36
N TYR A 354 10.94 19.33 -25.22
CA TYR A 354 9.83 19.98 -24.53
C TYR A 354 8.61 20.24 -25.43
N ASP A 355 8.30 19.31 -26.35
CA ASP A 355 7.08 19.33 -27.15
C ASP A 355 5.84 19.27 -26.25
N LEU A 356 4.78 19.97 -26.64
CA LEU A 356 3.56 20.08 -25.85
C LEU A 356 2.90 18.71 -25.60
N ASN A 357 2.91 17.81 -26.59
CA ASN A 357 2.32 16.48 -26.42
C ASN A 357 3.11 15.61 -25.44
N SER A 358 4.43 15.81 -25.37
CA SER A 358 5.35 15.13 -24.46
C SER A 358 5.13 15.58 -23.02
N ILE A 359 5.02 16.90 -22.81
CA ILE A 359 4.66 17.49 -21.50
C ILE A 359 3.31 16.99 -21.03
N TYR A 360 2.32 16.93 -21.93
CA TYR A 360 0.99 16.43 -21.63
C TYR A 360 0.99 14.93 -21.31
N LEU A 361 1.74 14.10 -22.05
CA LEU A 361 1.89 12.68 -21.76
C LEU A 361 2.42 12.46 -20.35
N ILE A 362 3.52 13.13 -19.97
CA ILE A 362 4.07 13.01 -18.62
C ILE A 362 3.10 13.52 -17.57
N GLU A 363 2.49 14.70 -17.77
CA GLU A 363 1.52 15.25 -16.82
C GLU A 363 0.42 14.24 -16.53
N ARG A 364 -0.16 13.66 -17.58
CA ARG A 364 -1.23 12.69 -17.48
C ARG A 364 -0.78 11.36 -16.90
N THR A 365 0.40 10.85 -17.27
CA THR A 365 0.96 9.64 -16.66
C THR A 365 1.13 9.81 -15.15
N PHE A 366 1.66 10.95 -14.69
CA PHE A 366 1.90 11.17 -13.28
C PHE A 366 0.64 11.52 -12.50
N LEU A 367 -0.31 12.29 -13.08
CA LEU A 367 -1.66 12.38 -12.53
C LEU A 367 -2.26 10.99 -12.39
N SER A 368 -2.07 10.14 -13.41
CA SER A 368 -2.53 8.76 -13.37
C SER A 368 -1.90 7.90 -12.29
N TYR A 369 -0.66 8.20 -11.95
CA TYR A 369 0.10 7.47 -10.96
C TYR A 369 -0.23 7.91 -9.53
N THR A 370 -0.60 9.18 -9.33
CA THR A 370 -0.87 9.77 -8.01
C THR A 370 -2.33 9.78 -7.59
N GLU A 371 -3.28 9.61 -8.52
CA GLU A 371 -4.73 9.65 -8.25
C GLU A 371 -5.38 8.26 -8.25
N VAL A 372 -6.53 8.11 -7.56
CA VAL A 372 -7.19 6.81 -7.31
C VAL A 372 -7.95 6.26 -8.53
N ASN A 373 -8.40 7.11 -9.47
CA ASN A 373 -9.13 6.69 -10.68
C ASN A 373 -8.84 7.54 -11.93
N PRO A 374 -7.63 7.45 -12.49
CA PRO A 374 -7.28 8.30 -13.61
C PRO A 374 -7.26 7.52 -14.92
N ILE A 375 -8.04 8.02 -15.88
CA ILE A 375 -8.03 7.54 -17.26
C ILE A 375 -6.67 7.90 -17.87
N PHE A 376 -5.87 6.89 -18.20
CA PHE A 376 -4.67 7.10 -19.02
C PHE A 376 -5.15 7.66 -20.37
N PRO A 377 -4.85 8.91 -20.76
CA PRO A 377 -5.65 9.61 -21.76
C PRO A 377 -5.05 9.59 -23.16
N ILE A 378 -4.32 8.54 -23.52
CA ILE A 378 -3.59 8.52 -24.79
C ILE A 378 -3.82 7.19 -25.46
N GLY A 379 -4.43 7.25 -26.64
CA GLY A 379 -4.31 6.19 -27.62
C GLY A 379 -2.84 6.03 -27.99
N PHE A 380 -2.19 5.02 -27.42
CA PHE A 380 -1.13 4.27 -28.06
C PHE A 380 -1.72 3.50 -29.24
N ALA A 381 -2.46 4.20 -30.11
CA ALA A 381 -3.00 3.68 -31.34
C ALA A 381 -1.92 3.79 -32.43
N PRO A 382 -1.72 2.76 -33.25
CA PRO A 382 -0.79 2.77 -34.37
C PRO A 382 -1.07 3.97 -35.28
N ASN A 383 0.00 4.60 -35.78
CA ASN A 383 -0.12 5.76 -36.69
C ASN A 383 -0.86 5.41 -37.99
N ARG A 384 -1.12 4.11 -38.26
CA ARG A 384 -1.89 3.64 -39.41
C ARG A 384 -2.96 2.63 -39.00
N PRO A 385 -4.19 2.74 -39.56
CA PRO A 385 -5.22 1.72 -39.38
C PRO A 385 -4.70 0.35 -39.84
N GLY A 386 -4.72 -0.66 -38.94
CA GLY A 386 -4.31 -2.04 -39.23
C GLY A 386 -2.87 -2.42 -38.86
N GLU A 387 -1.99 -1.46 -38.54
CA GLU A 387 -0.73 -1.79 -37.87
C GLU A 387 -1.04 -2.22 -36.41
N LYS A 388 -0.31 -3.19 -35.85
CA LYS A 388 -0.36 -3.52 -34.41
C LYS A 388 1.03 -3.26 -33.84
N PHE A 389 1.14 -2.64 -32.67
CA PHE A 389 2.44 -2.41 -32.01
C PHE A 389 3.07 -3.68 -31.46
N ILE A 390 2.24 -4.71 -31.30
CA ILE A 390 2.70 -6.07 -31.04
C ILE A 390 3.15 -6.65 -32.38
N THR A 391 4.36 -6.29 -32.82
CA THR A 391 5.04 -7.10 -33.83
C THR A 391 5.24 -8.48 -33.19
N GLU A 392 4.77 -9.53 -33.84
CA GLU A 392 4.88 -10.94 -33.45
C GLU A 392 6.34 -11.45 -33.48
N ASP A 393 7.23 -10.69 -32.86
CA ASP A 393 8.65 -10.97 -32.74
C ASP A 393 8.91 -11.93 -31.55
N TYR A 394 7.86 -12.70 -31.17
CA TYR A 394 7.88 -13.75 -30.15
C TYR A 394 8.82 -14.90 -30.54
N PHE A 395 9.00 -15.14 -31.84
CA PHE A 395 9.93 -16.16 -32.34
C PHE A 395 11.39 -15.85 -32.02
N ILE A 396 11.77 -14.57 -32.00
CA ILE A 396 13.15 -14.13 -31.75
C ILE A 396 13.37 -13.85 -30.26
N ASN A 397 12.36 -13.34 -29.56
CA ASN A 397 12.44 -13.07 -28.12
C ASN A 397 11.16 -13.53 -27.40
N PRO A 398 11.10 -14.78 -26.91
CA PRO A 398 9.91 -15.33 -26.30
C PRO A 398 9.53 -14.68 -24.97
N ASN A 399 10.43 -13.93 -24.32
CA ASN A 399 10.13 -13.21 -23.09
C ASN A 399 9.60 -11.78 -23.31
N ARG A 400 9.49 -11.33 -24.55
CA ARG A 400 9.04 -9.97 -24.86
C ARG A 400 7.53 -9.93 -25.07
N LEU A 401 6.86 -9.03 -24.35
CA LEU A 401 5.43 -8.80 -24.52
C LEU A 401 5.16 -8.05 -25.82
N PHE A 402 5.79 -6.89 -25.99
CA PHE A 402 5.69 -6.05 -27.20
C PHE A 402 6.95 -5.21 -27.42
N ARG A 403 7.12 -4.73 -28.66
CA ARG A 403 8.15 -3.76 -29.02
C ARG A 403 7.57 -2.78 -30.02
N ARG A 404 7.38 -1.53 -29.60
CA ARG A 404 6.97 -0.47 -30.51
C ARG A 404 8.19 0.20 -31.11
N VAL A 405 8.36 0.13 -32.43
CA VAL A 405 9.38 0.92 -33.15
C VAL A 405 8.93 2.37 -33.26
N GLN A 406 9.83 3.30 -32.93
CA GLN A 406 9.62 4.73 -33.12
C GLN A 406 10.35 5.18 -34.38
N ILE A 407 9.59 5.62 -35.37
CA ILE A 407 10.16 6.16 -36.61
C ILE A 407 10.74 7.54 -36.31
N THR A 408 12.07 7.63 -36.31
CA THR A 408 12.83 8.83 -35.89
C THR A 408 12.56 10.06 -36.74
N SER A 409 12.14 9.87 -38.00
CA SER A 409 11.87 10.94 -38.96
C SER A 409 10.50 11.61 -38.80
N ASP A 410 9.60 11.06 -37.97
CA ASP A 410 8.26 11.60 -37.75
C ASP A 410 8.23 12.48 -36.47
N PRO A 411 8.08 13.81 -36.58
CA PRO A 411 7.97 14.70 -35.42
C PRO A 411 6.84 14.32 -34.46
N SER A 412 5.76 13.69 -34.94
CA SER A 412 4.63 13.26 -34.11
C SER A 412 4.96 12.12 -33.13
N ASN A 413 6.06 11.41 -33.38
CA ASN A 413 6.54 10.32 -32.53
C ASN A 413 7.57 10.75 -31.47
N ARG A 414 7.99 12.03 -31.45
CA ARG A 414 8.96 12.54 -30.47
C ARG A 414 8.50 12.37 -29.02
N ARG A 415 7.19 12.40 -28.78
CA ARG A 415 6.57 12.21 -27.45
C ARG A 415 6.82 10.87 -26.80
N PHE A 416 7.21 9.84 -27.56
CA PHE A 416 7.48 8.52 -26.99
C PHE A 416 8.98 8.26 -26.77
N ARG A 417 9.87 9.15 -27.22
CA ARG A 417 11.32 8.95 -27.10
C ARG A 417 11.73 8.87 -25.65
N LEU A 418 12.40 7.78 -25.26
CA LEU A 418 12.84 7.50 -23.88
C LEU A 418 11.70 7.46 -22.85
N PHE A 419 10.45 7.38 -23.29
CA PHE A 419 9.33 7.22 -22.36
C PHE A 419 9.45 5.90 -21.59
N GLU A 420 10.01 4.84 -22.21
CA GLU A 420 10.28 3.56 -21.53
C GLU A 420 11.16 3.70 -20.28
N ASN A 421 12.14 4.62 -20.27
CA ASN A 421 12.97 4.85 -19.09
C ASN A 421 12.17 5.51 -17.95
N VAL A 422 11.21 6.39 -18.29
CA VAL A 422 10.31 6.99 -17.29
C VAL A 422 9.41 5.91 -16.69
N LEU A 423 8.86 5.02 -17.52
CA LEU A 423 8.07 3.87 -17.06
C LEU A 423 8.87 2.94 -16.16
N HIS A 424 10.09 2.60 -16.57
CA HIS A 424 11.02 1.79 -15.77
C HIS A 424 11.35 2.44 -14.42
N ALA A 425 11.58 3.75 -14.40
CA ALA A 425 11.86 4.49 -13.17
C ALA A 425 10.67 4.51 -12.20
N LEU A 426 9.43 4.52 -12.73
CA LEU A 426 8.22 4.38 -11.91
C LEU A 426 8.11 2.98 -11.28
N GLU A 427 8.29 1.93 -12.09
CA GLU A 427 8.19 0.52 -11.63
C GLU A 427 9.27 0.15 -10.61
N THR A 428 10.46 0.71 -10.73
CA THR A 428 11.60 0.43 -9.83
C THR A 428 11.63 1.33 -8.58
N SER A 429 10.68 2.25 -8.43
CA SER A 429 10.62 3.15 -7.28
C SER A 429 10.23 2.40 -5.99
N PRO A 430 10.80 2.73 -4.81
CA PRO A 430 10.55 2.03 -3.54
C PRO A 430 9.09 2.00 -3.06
N ASN A 431 8.20 2.79 -3.67
CA ASN A 431 6.77 2.84 -3.38
C ASN A 431 5.97 2.82 -4.69
N ALA A 432 6.26 1.82 -5.53
CA ALA A 432 5.60 1.60 -6.80
C ALA A 432 4.08 1.47 -6.62
N ASN A 433 3.29 2.28 -7.35
CA ASN A 433 1.84 2.16 -7.42
C ASN A 433 1.48 1.10 -8.48
N ARG A 434 1.54 -0.16 -8.08
CA ARG A 434 1.30 -1.32 -8.96
C ARG A 434 -0.06 -1.27 -9.64
N GLU A 435 -1.09 -0.81 -8.95
CA GLU A 435 -2.42 -0.69 -9.54
C GLU A 435 -2.40 0.30 -10.72
N ALA A 436 -1.68 1.42 -10.60
CA ALA A 436 -1.53 2.40 -11.69
C ALA A 436 -0.66 1.85 -12.84
N GLU A 437 0.43 1.15 -12.52
CA GLU A 437 1.31 0.49 -13.50
C GLU A 437 0.56 -0.56 -14.32
N GLY A 438 -0.24 -1.38 -13.65
CA GLY A 438 -1.09 -2.38 -14.27
C GLY A 438 -2.14 -1.78 -15.18
N ARG A 439 -2.83 -0.71 -14.73
CA ARG A 439 -3.80 0.03 -15.56
C ARG A 439 -3.14 0.62 -16.81
N MET A 440 -1.94 1.17 -16.67
CA MET A 440 -1.19 1.77 -17.78
C MET A 440 -0.81 0.71 -18.82
N THR A 441 -0.29 -0.44 -18.37
CA THR A 441 0.03 -1.57 -19.25
C THR A 441 -1.21 -2.14 -19.92
N ASP A 442 -2.32 -2.31 -19.18
CA ASP A 442 -3.60 -2.73 -19.75
C ASP A 442 -4.11 -1.74 -20.80
N HIS A 443 -4.01 -0.43 -20.57
CA HIS A 443 -4.43 0.58 -21.54
C HIS A 443 -3.61 0.51 -22.84
N ILE A 444 -2.29 0.36 -22.75
CA ILE A 444 -1.40 0.15 -23.90
C ILE A 444 -1.84 -1.10 -24.69
N MET A 445 -2.21 -2.17 -23.99
CA MET A 445 -2.67 -3.41 -24.62
C MET A 445 -4.05 -3.27 -25.27
N ARG A 446 -4.97 -2.53 -24.64
CA ARG A 446 -6.32 -2.26 -25.18
C ARG A 446 -6.26 -1.52 -26.50
N ASP A 447 -5.37 -0.54 -26.61
CA ASP A 447 -5.15 0.18 -27.88
C ASP A 447 -4.64 -0.73 -29.01
N ASN A 448 -4.10 -1.91 -28.65
CA ASN A 448 -3.69 -2.97 -29.57
C ASN A 448 -4.71 -4.09 -29.75
N GLY A 449 -5.92 -3.92 -29.20
CA GLY A 449 -7.03 -4.87 -29.31
C GLY A 449 -7.01 -5.98 -28.26
N PHE A 450 -6.27 -5.83 -27.16
CA PHE A 450 -6.17 -6.83 -26.10
C PHE A 450 -6.49 -6.22 -24.72
N GLU A 451 -7.52 -6.74 -24.05
CA GLU A 451 -7.90 -6.29 -22.70
C GLU A 451 -7.44 -7.32 -21.67
N LEU A 452 -6.32 -7.05 -20.99
CA LEU A 452 -5.72 -7.96 -20.01
C LEU A 452 -6.51 -7.99 -18.70
N SER A 453 -7.20 -6.90 -18.37
CA SER A 453 -8.06 -6.80 -17.18
C SER A 453 -9.21 -7.82 -17.16
N ASN A 454 -9.56 -8.40 -18.31
CA ASN A 454 -10.55 -9.48 -18.39
C ASN A 454 -10.02 -10.80 -17.81
N TYR A 455 -8.70 -10.92 -17.65
CA TYR A 455 -8.03 -12.15 -17.24
C TYR A 455 -7.21 -12.00 -15.96
N PHE A 456 -6.66 -10.81 -15.70
CA PHE A 456 -5.75 -10.51 -14.58
C PHE A 456 -6.19 -9.24 -13.85
N THR A 457 -5.93 -9.15 -12.54
CA THR A 457 -6.08 -7.88 -11.81
C THR A 457 -4.99 -6.88 -12.24
N TYR A 458 -5.16 -5.58 -11.99
CA TYR A 458 -4.12 -4.62 -12.35
C TYR A 458 -2.81 -4.85 -11.57
N ASP A 459 -2.85 -5.21 -10.29
CA ASP A 459 -1.65 -5.68 -9.56
C ASP A 459 -0.98 -6.89 -10.23
N GLU A 460 -1.77 -7.88 -10.68
CA GLU A 460 -1.23 -9.04 -11.41
C GLU A 460 -0.56 -8.61 -12.72
N ILE A 461 -1.16 -7.68 -13.49
CA ILE A 461 -0.62 -7.14 -14.74
C ILE A 461 0.71 -6.42 -14.47
N ALA A 462 0.78 -5.56 -13.45
CA ALA A 462 1.99 -4.84 -13.09
C ALA A 462 3.13 -5.77 -12.65
N ARG A 463 2.81 -6.90 -12.01
CA ARG A 463 3.81 -7.90 -11.63
C ARG A 463 4.22 -8.77 -12.81
N LEU A 464 3.31 -8.99 -13.77
CA LEU A 464 3.52 -9.88 -14.89
C LEU A 464 4.48 -9.29 -15.93
N PHE A 465 4.52 -7.96 -16.03
CA PHE A 465 5.34 -7.27 -17.01
C PHE A 465 6.25 -6.24 -16.37
N TYR A 466 7.33 -5.91 -17.07
CA TYR A 466 8.19 -4.77 -16.74
C TYR A 466 8.68 -4.08 -18.01
N TYR A 467 8.97 -2.78 -17.91
CA TYR A 467 9.63 -2.02 -18.96
C TYR A 467 11.14 -2.08 -18.80
N ASP A 468 11.85 -2.24 -19.91
CA ASP A 468 13.30 -2.21 -19.92
C ASP A 468 13.83 -0.77 -19.93
N SER A 469 15.02 -0.56 -19.36
CA SER A 469 15.72 0.73 -19.48
C SER A 469 16.86 0.62 -20.46
N ARG A 470 17.11 1.68 -21.23
CA ARG A 470 18.17 1.68 -22.24
C ARG A 470 19.16 2.80 -22.03
N ALA A 471 20.44 2.45 -22.20
CA ALA A 471 21.50 3.41 -22.39
C ALA A 471 21.29 4.13 -23.73
N PHE A 472 21.32 5.45 -23.70
CA PHE A 472 21.12 6.27 -24.88
C PHE A 472 22.36 6.22 -25.79
N ASN A 473 22.15 5.85 -27.07
CA ASN A 473 23.16 5.95 -28.12
C ASN A 473 22.58 6.75 -29.30
N ILE A 474 23.31 7.77 -29.76
CA ILE A 474 22.91 8.59 -30.90
C ILE A 474 22.88 7.71 -32.16
N GLY A 475 21.73 7.66 -32.86
CA GLY A 475 21.59 6.99 -34.15
C GLY A 475 20.88 5.62 -34.13
N THR A 476 20.41 5.16 -32.98
CA THR A 476 19.59 3.94 -32.89
C THR A 476 18.10 4.23 -33.06
N GLU A 477 17.36 3.26 -33.60
CA GLU A 477 15.90 3.24 -33.53
C GLU A 477 15.46 3.22 -32.05
N PHE A 478 14.49 4.05 -31.70
CA PHE A 478 13.93 4.06 -30.34
C PHE A 478 12.79 3.05 -30.26
N TYR A 479 12.68 2.37 -29.13
CA TYR A 479 11.59 1.45 -28.89
C TYR A 479 10.90 1.79 -27.56
N ILE A 480 9.67 1.32 -27.40
CA ILE A 480 9.12 1.05 -26.07
C ILE A 480 9.00 -0.46 -26.00
N THR A 481 9.66 -1.07 -25.02
CA THR A 481 9.69 -2.52 -24.88
C THR A 481 9.20 -2.93 -23.49
N ALA A 482 8.25 -3.86 -23.47
CA ALA A 482 7.82 -4.53 -22.26
C ALA A 482 8.15 -6.02 -22.35
N PHE A 483 8.52 -6.62 -21.23
CA PHE A 483 8.90 -8.01 -21.08
C PHE A 483 8.07 -8.69 -20.00
N PHE A 484 8.02 -10.02 -20.02
CA PHE A 484 7.45 -10.75 -18.89
C PHE A 484 8.47 -10.84 -17.76
N THR A 485 8.00 -10.65 -16.54
CA THR A 485 8.79 -10.85 -15.34
C THR A 485 9.17 -12.33 -15.18
N ASN A 486 10.31 -12.61 -14.55
CA ASN A 486 10.75 -13.97 -14.16
C ASN A 486 10.77 -15.01 -15.31
N ASP A 487 11.07 -14.55 -16.53
CA ASP A 487 11.11 -15.38 -17.74
C ASP A 487 9.80 -16.14 -18.02
N ILE A 488 8.66 -15.63 -17.53
CA ILE A 488 7.36 -16.28 -17.71
C ILE A 488 7.06 -16.48 -19.20
N GLY A 489 7.38 -15.51 -20.06
CA GLY A 489 7.19 -15.62 -21.50
C GLY A 489 7.99 -16.78 -22.11
N ILE A 490 9.24 -17.00 -21.67
CA ILE A 490 10.06 -18.15 -22.08
C ILE A 490 9.42 -19.47 -21.62
N LYS A 491 8.98 -19.56 -20.37
CA LYS A 491 8.36 -20.78 -19.83
C LYS A 491 7.07 -21.14 -20.57
N LEU A 492 6.23 -20.15 -20.89
CA LEU A 492 5.04 -20.34 -21.71
C LEU A 492 5.42 -20.82 -23.11
N TRP A 493 6.42 -20.18 -23.74
CA TRP A 493 6.88 -20.54 -25.07
C TRP A 493 7.37 -21.99 -25.17
N GLN A 494 8.16 -22.45 -24.19
CA GLN A 494 8.66 -23.81 -24.08
C GLN A 494 7.54 -24.85 -23.94
N ASN A 495 6.39 -24.45 -23.38
CA ASN A 495 5.19 -25.29 -23.25
C ASN A 495 4.23 -25.17 -24.46
N GLY A 496 4.70 -24.63 -25.60
CA GLY A 496 3.90 -24.50 -26.82
C GLY A 496 2.77 -23.46 -26.71
N VAL A 497 2.86 -22.55 -25.74
CA VAL A 497 1.91 -21.46 -25.55
C VAL A 497 2.48 -20.18 -26.15
N ARG A 498 1.64 -19.41 -26.84
CA ARG A 498 1.94 -18.05 -27.33
C ARG A 498 1.10 -17.03 -26.57
N PHE A 499 1.63 -15.83 -26.33
CA PHE A 499 0.96 -14.84 -25.48
C PHE A 499 -0.46 -14.47 -25.95
N LEU A 500 -0.68 -14.29 -27.25
CA LEU A 500 -2.03 -14.00 -27.73
C LEU A 500 -2.96 -15.20 -27.55
N SER A 501 -2.46 -16.40 -27.82
CA SER A 501 -3.23 -17.64 -27.65
C SER A 501 -3.49 -18.06 -26.20
N MET A 502 -2.78 -17.48 -25.21
CA MET A 502 -3.01 -17.83 -23.80
C MET A 502 -4.28 -17.21 -23.25
N LEU A 503 -4.67 -16.04 -23.77
CA LEU A 503 -5.86 -15.33 -23.31
C LEU A 503 -7.13 -16.16 -23.57
N ASP A 504 -7.12 -17.00 -24.61
CA ASP A 504 -8.23 -17.90 -24.94
C ASP A 504 -8.21 -19.24 -24.17
N ARG A 505 -7.20 -19.49 -23.33
CA ARG A 505 -6.96 -20.80 -22.68
C ARG A 505 -6.95 -20.67 -21.16
N PRO A 506 -8.05 -21.01 -20.45
CA PRO A 506 -8.15 -20.82 -19.00
C PRO A 506 -7.05 -21.50 -18.19
N TYR A 507 -6.62 -22.70 -18.56
CA TYR A 507 -5.52 -23.41 -17.88
C TYR A 507 -4.17 -22.70 -17.99
N VAL A 508 -3.99 -21.87 -19.03
CA VAL A 508 -2.76 -21.10 -19.23
C VAL A 508 -2.79 -19.82 -18.38
N ILE A 509 -3.95 -19.18 -18.23
CA ILE A 509 -4.13 -18.07 -17.28
C ILE A 509 -3.83 -18.54 -15.86
N GLU A 510 -4.36 -19.70 -15.47
CA GLU A 510 -4.04 -20.34 -14.20
C GLU A 510 -2.54 -20.59 -14.03
N GLY A 511 -1.89 -21.18 -15.04
CA GLY A 511 -0.45 -21.42 -15.00
C GLY A 511 0.38 -20.14 -14.95
N THR A 512 -0.06 -19.08 -15.63
CA THR A 512 0.59 -17.77 -15.59
C THR A 512 0.53 -17.16 -14.19
N ARG A 513 -0.61 -17.26 -13.50
CA ARG A 513 -0.74 -16.85 -12.08
C ARG A 513 0.14 -17.67 -11.15
N ALA A 514 0.20 -18.99 -11.34
CA ALA A 514 1.09 -19.85 -10.56
C ALA A 514 2.55 -19.43 -10.73
N LEU A 515 3.00 -19.22 -11.98
CA LEU A 515 4.36 -18.76 -12.28
C LEU A 515 4.64 -17.35 -11.71
N LEU A 516 3.68 -16.45 -11.75
CA LEU A 516 3.77 -15.10 -11.15
C LEU A 516 4.00 -15.15 -9.64
N ASN A 517 3.47 -16.18 -8.98
CA ASN A 517 3.64 -16.46 -7.56
C ASN A 517 4.81 -17.42 -7.27
N ASN A 518 5.70 -17.66 -8.25
CA ASN A 518 6.84 -18.57 -8.17
C ASN A 518 6.46 -20.02 -7.80
N GLN A 519 5.26 -20.46 -8.19
CA GLN A 519 4.79 -21.83 -8.00
C GLN A 519 5.02 -22.66 -9.27
N PRO A 520 5.40 -23.95 -9.14
CA PRO A 520 5.49 -24.84 -10.29
C PRO A 520 4.11 -25.11 -10.89
N PHE A 521 4.05 -25.32 -12.21
CA PHE A 521 2.82 -25.62 -12.92
C PHE A 521 3.07 -26.58 -14.08
N ASP A 522 2.30 -27.67 -14.13
CA ASP A 522 2.39 -28.67 -15.19
C ASP A 522 1.34 -28.38 -16.27
N PHE A 523 1.73 -27.59 -17.29
CA PHE A 523 0.85 -27.20 -18.39
C PHE A 523 0.33 -28.40 -19.17
N ALA A 524 1.14 -29.46 -19.34
CA ALA A 524 0.76 -30.64 -20.09
C ALA A 524 -0.34 -31.41 -19.35
N PHE A 525 -0.18 -31.64 -18.06
CA PHE A 525 -1.20 -32.30 -17.24
C PHE A 525 -2.47 -31.44 -17.12
N ARG A 526 -2.34 -30.13 -16.88
CA ARG A 526 -3.50 -29.26 -16.73
C ARG A 526 -4.32 -29.15 -18.02
N LYS A 527 -3.66 -29.15 -19.18
CA LYS A 527 -4.35 -29.22 -20.47
C LYS A 527 -5.23 -30.48 -20.56
N LYS A 528 -4.74 -31.65 -20.13
CA LYS A 528 -5.51 -32.90 -20.13
C LYS A 528 -6.76 -32.80 -19.26
N VAL A 529 -6.63 -32.25 -18.06
CA VAL A 529 -7.77 -31.97 -17.16
C VAL A 529 -8.79 -31.09 -17.87
N TYR A 530 -8.34 -29.99 -18.48
CA TYR A 530 -9.21 -29.05 -19.16
C TYR A 530 -9.94 -29.67 -20.36
N ASP A 531 -9.22 -30.44 -21.20
CA ASP A 531 -9.78 -31.12 -22.37
C ASP A 531 -10.88 -32.11 -21.95
N VAL A 532 -10.62 -32.97 -20.96
CA VAL A 532 -11.60 -33.92 -20.40
C VAL A 532 -12.78 -33.17 -19.78
N SER A 533 -12.51 -32.15 -18.98
CA SER A 533 -13.55 -31.40 -18.26
C SER A 533 -14.47 -30.64 -19.20
N LYS A 534 -13.93 -30.11 -20.30
CA LYS A 534 -14.71 -29.43 -21.33
C LYS A 534 -15.54 -30.42 -22.14
N ALA A 535 -14.96 -31.56 -22.53
CA ALA A 535 -15.67 -32.60 -23.28
C ALA A 535 -16.85 -33.18 -22.48
N LEU A 536 -16.70 -33.30 -21.16
CA LEU A 536 -17.71 -33.84 -20.26
C LEU A 536 -18.63 -32.80 -19.61
N THR A 537 -18.34 -31.51 -19.78
CA THR A 537 -19.06 -30.44 -19.06
C THR A 537 -19.01 -30.64 -17.53
N LEU A 538 -17.85 -31.00 -16.99
CA LEU A 538 -17.68 -31.29 -15.55
C LEU A 538 -17.87 -30.04 -14.69
N ASN A 539 -18.44 -30.25 -13.50
CA ASN A 539 -18.53 -29.22 -12.46
C ASN A 539 -17.16 -28.96 -11.81
N GLN A 540 -17.08 -27.96 -10.91
CA GLN A 540 -15.81 -27.58 -10.29
C GLN A 540 -15.24 -28.66 -9.36
N GLU A 541 -16.08 -29.37 -8.62
CA GLU A 541 -15.65 -30.43 -7.70
C GLU A 541 -14.99 -31.60 -8.45
N GLN A 542 -15.61 -32.03 -9.55
CA GLN A 542 -15.07 -33.07 -10.44
C GLN A 542 -13.75 -32.63 -11.09
N LYS A 543 -13.65 -31.35 -11.50
CA LYS A 543 -12.39 -30.78 -12.00
C LYS A 543 -11.30 -30.86 -10.95
N ASP A 544 -11.57 -30.39 -9.72
CA ASP A 544 -10.61 -30.39 -8.61
C ASP A 544 -10.19 -31.81 -8.22
N TRP A 545 -11.11 -32.78 -8.33
CA TRP A 545 -10.79 -34.19 -8.16
C TRP A 545 -9.82 -34.70 -9.24
N LEU A 546 -10.06 -34.39 -10.53
CA LEU A 546 -9.15 -34.77 -11.62
C LEU A 546 -7.74 -34.20 -11.42
N ILE A 547 -7.66 -32.99 -10.88
CA ILE A 547 -6.39 -32.30 -10.61
C ILE A 547 -5.59 -33.04 -9.54
N THR A 548 -6.27 -33.49 -8.49
CA THR A 548 -5.66 -34.16 -7.34
C THR A 548 -5.31 -35.61 -7.64
N ASN A 549 -6.04 -36.27 -8.56
CA ASN A 549 -5.91 -37.69 -8.86
C ASN A 549 -5.18 -37.97 -10.19
N ARG A 550 -3.96 -37.45 -10.33
CA ARG A 550 -3.15 -37.47 -11.56
C ARG A 550 -3.17 -38.79 -12.33
N ASN A 551 -2.88 -39.92 -11.68
CA ASN A 551 -2.80 -41.23 -12.35
C ASN A 551 -4.16 -41.66 -12.93
N LYS A 552 -5.26 -41.41 -12.21
CA LYS A 552 -6.61 -41.73 -12.69
C LYS A 552 -7.00 -40.82 -13.85
N THR A 553 -6.65 -39.54 -13.77
CA THR A 553 -6.86 -38.55 -14.83
C THR A 553 -6.08 -38.88 -16.10
N GLU A 554 -4.84 -39.36 -15.99
CA GLU A 554 -4.05 -39.81 -17.14
C GLU A 554 -4.73 -40.99 -17.85
N ASN A 555 -5.25 -41.97 -17.09
CA ASN A 555 -5.99 -43.10 -17.67
C ASN A 555 -7.27 -42.63 -18.39
N LEU A 556 -8.04 -41.74 -17.75
CA LEU A 556 -9.23 -41.12 -18.32
C LEU A 556 -8.90 -40.33 -19.60
N TYR A 557 -7.80 -39.59 -19.60
CA TYR A 557 -7.36 -38.85 -20.77
C TYR A 557 -6.90 -39.76 -21.91
N ASN A 558 -6.16 -40.83 -21.62
CA ASN A 558 -5.75 -41.80 -22.64
C ASN A 558 -6.98 -42.49 -23.27
N TYR A 559 -7.95 -42.85 -22.45
CA TYR A 559 -9.25 -43.33 -22.91
C TYR A 559 -9.95 -42.29 -23.80
N TYR A 560 -10.02 -41.03 -23.37
CA TYR A 560 -10.52 -39.91 -24.17
C TYR A 560 -9.83 -39.76 -25.52
N SER A 561 -8.49 -39.77 -25.54
CA SER A 561 -7.71 -39.58 -26.75
C SER A 561 -7.82 -40.74 -27.75
N SER A 562 -8.12 -41.96 -27.29
CA SER A 562 -8.27 -43.14 -28.16
C SER A 562 -9.66 -43.28 -28.77
N HIS A 563 -10.69 -42.69 -28.16
CA HIS A 563 -12.09 -42.83 -28.58
C HIS A 563 -12.66 -41.58 -29.28
N THR A 564 -11.83 -40.56 -29.50
CA THR A 564 -12.24 -39.33 -30.19
C THR A 564 -12.02 -39.44 -31.70
N ASN A 565 -12.98 -40.02 -32.41
CA ASN A 565 -13.06 -39.91 -33.88
C ASN A 565 -13.54 -38.50 -34.24
N ALA A 566 -12.71 -37.71 -34.93
CA ALA A 566 -13.01 -36.33 -35.35
C ALA A 566 -13.31 -35.31 -34.22
N GLY A 567 -12.91 -35.60 -32.98
CA GLY A 567 -12.90 -34.62 -31.89
C GLY A 567 -14.15 -34.53 -31.01
N THR A 568 -15.08 -35.50 -31.08
CA THR A 568 -16.29 -35.55 -30.22
C THR A 568 -16.57 -36.95 -29.71
N TRP A 569 -16.95 -37.07 -28.42
CA TRP A 569 -17.49 -38.30 -27.83
C TRP A 569 -18.96 -38.52 -28.22
N SER A 570 -19.37 -39.79 -28.28
CA SER A 570 -20.80 -40.12 -28.35
C SER A 570 -21.48 -39.76 -27.03
N SER A 571 -22.81 -39.56 -27.05
CA SER A 571 -23.57 -39.24 -25.84
C SER A 571 -23.45 -40.35 -24.78
N GLU A 572 -23.35 -41.61 -25.20
CA GLU A 572 -23.16 -42.76 -24.32
C GLU A 572 -21.77 -42.75 -23.67
N GLU A 573 -20.71 -42.45 -24.43
CA GLU A 573 -19.33 -42.31 -23.91
C GLU A 573 -19.24 -41.17 -22.87
N VAL A 574 -19.91 -40.05 -23.11
CA VAL A 574 -19.99 -38.93 -22.16
C VAL A 574 -20.62 -39.40 -20.84
N ILE A 575 -21.73 -40.14 -20.90
CA ILE A 575 -22.42 -40.67 -19.70
C ILE A 575 -21.51 -41.66 -18.98
N PHE A 576 -20.99 -42.66 -19.68
CA PHE A 576 -20.11 -43.69 -19.13
C PHE A 576 -18.90 -43.09 -18.39
N VAL A 577 -18.16 -42.18 -19.01
CA VAL A 577 -16.96 -41.61 -18.39
C VAL A 577 -17.30 -40.64 -17.25
N THR A 578 -18.37 -39.85 -17.36
CA THR A 578 -18.83 -39.01 -16.25
C THR A 578 -19.17 -39.85 -15.02
N ASN A 579 -19.81 -40.99 -15.23
CA ASN A 579 -20.18 -41.91 -14.15
C ASN A 579 -18.97 -42.61 -13.56
N ALA A 580 -18.00 -43.00 -14.40
CA ALA A 580 -16.74 -43.54 -13.93
C ALA A 580 -16.00 -42.54 -13.01
N ILE A 581 -16.03 -41.24 -13.33
CA ILE A 581 -15.49 -40.18 -12.45
C ILE A 581 -16.27 -40.15 -11.12
N ASN A 582 -17.60 -40.13 -11.15
CA ASN A 582 -18.42 -40.12 -9.94
C ASN A 582 -18.17 -41.35 -9.05
N VAL A 583 -18.02 -42.52 -9.65
CA VAL A 583 -17.69 -43.77 -8.95
C VAL A 583 -16.31 -43.67 -8.30
N LEU A 584 -15.30 -43.18 -9.02
CA LEU A 584 -13.95 -43.00 -8.48
C LEU A 584 -13.88 -41.91 -7.39
N MET A 585 -14.75 -40.90 -7.46
CA MET A 585 -14.91 -39.91 -6.39
C MET A 585 -15.52 -40.52 -5.14
N ALA A 586 -16.57 -41.34 -5.28
CA ALA A 586 -17.24 -42.00 -4.16
C ALA A 586 -16.41 -43.15 -3.55
N ASN A 587 -15.70 -43.91 -4.39
CA ASN A 587 -14.83 -45.01 -4.01
C ASN A 587 -13.55 -45.04 -4.89
N PRO A 588 -12.44 -44.44 -4.43
CA PRO A 588 -11.18 -44.38 -5.19
C PRO A 588 -10.56 -45.75 -5.53
N SER A 589 -10.95 -46.80 -4.80
CA SER A 589 -10.47 -48.17 -5.02
C SER A 589 -11.24 -48.94 -6.10
N ALA A 590 -12.39 -48.41 -6.55
CA ALA A 590 -13.17 -49.00 -7.63
C ALA A 590 -12.45 -48.92 -8.98
N ASN A 591 -12.84 -49.80 -9.91
CA ASN A 591 -12.34 -49.85 -11.28
C ASN A 591 -13.51 -49.80 -12.29
N PRO A 592 -14.17 -48.65 -12.46
CA PRO A 592 -15.32 -48.52 -13.37
C PRO A 592 -14.95 -48.46 -14.86
N LEU A 593 -13.65 -48.48 -15.19
CA LEU A 593 -13.14 -48.46 -16.57
C LEU A 593 -12.62 -49.84 -16.97
N LEU A 594 -13.36 -50.90 -16.68
CA LEU A 594 -13.00 -52.26 -17.05
C LEU A 594 -13.69 -52.70 -18.34
N GLY A 595 -12.94 -53.33 -19.22
CA GLY A 595 -13.45 -54.04 -20.39
C GLY A 595 -12.99 -55.49 -20.38
N ALA A 596 -13.51 -56.26 -21.32
CA ALA A 596 -13.07 -57.64 -21.54
C ALA A 596 -11.75 -57.66 -22.31
N ASP A 597 -10.81 -58.50 -21.86
CA ASP A 597 -9.53 -58.71 -22.54
C ASP A 597 -9.65 -59.85 -23.57
N CYS A 598 -9.12 -59.66 -24.78
CA CYS A 598 -9.15 -60.67 -25.86
C CYS A 598 -8.57 -62.02 -25.45
N ARG A 599 -7.61 -62.04 -24.51
CA ARG A 599 -7.00 -63.28 -23.98
C ARG A 599 -7.99 -64.16 -23.22
N SER A 600 -9.15 -63.62 -22.83
CA SER A 600 -10.24 -64.41 -22.26
C SER A 600 -10.90 -65.33 -23.28
N PHE A 601 -10.75 -65.07 -24.58
CA PHE A 601 -11.53 -65.69 -25.64
C PHE A 601 -10.67 -66.58 -26.55
N GLU A 602 -10.23 -67.72 -26.03
CA GLU A 602 -9.44 -68.70 -26.79
C GLU A 602 -10.32 -69.53 -27.74
N TYR A 603 -10.46 -69.07 -28.99
CA TYR A 603 -11.28 -69.74 -30.00
C TYR A 603 -10.62 -70.99 -30.59
N ALA A 604 -11.43 -72.03 -30.79
CA ALA A 604 -11.09 -73.24 -31.51
C ALA A 604 -12.13 -73.57 -32.59
N GLN A 605 -11.74 -74.42 -33.55
CA GLN A 605 -12.66 -75.00 -34.54
C GLN A 605 -12.23 -76.43 -34.86
N PRO A 606 -12.84 -77.45 -34.25
CA PRO A 606 -12.52 -78.83 -34.56
C PRO A 606 -12.94 -79.19 -36.00
N PRO A 607 -12.31 -80.20 -36.63
CA PRO A 607 -12.68 -80.64 -37.97
C PRO A 607 -14.19 -80.93 -38.09
N GLY A 608 -14.85 -80.31 -39.06
CA GLY A 608 -16.29 -80.47 -39.30
C GLY A 608 -17.20 -79.49 -38.54
N ALA A 609 -16.68 -78.65 -37.64
CA ALA A 609 -17.48 -77.62 -36.98
C ALA A 609 -17.83 -76.46 -37.94
N LEU A 610 -19.11 -76.08 -37.95
CA LEU A 610 -19.64 -75.00 -38.81
C LEU A 610 -19.30 -73.60 -38.29
N GLN A 611 -18.88 -73.48 -37.03
CA GLN A 611 -18.57 -72.23 -36.34
C GLN A 611 -17.36 -72.38 -35.42
N LYS A 612 -16.71 -71.27 -35.10
CA LYS A 612 -15.67 -71.20 -34.06
C LYS A 612 -16.35 -71.11 -32.71
N GLY A 613 -15.76 -71.72 -31.69
CA GLY A 613 -16.27 -71.68 -30.32
C GLY A 613 -15.16 -71.43 -29.31
N CYS A 614 -15.47 -70.70 -28.24
CA CYS A 614 -14.64 -70.62 -27.04
C CYS A 614 -15.52 -70.76 -25.79
N ALA A 615 -14.89 -71.12 -24.67
CA ALA A 615 -15.54 -71.19 -23.37
C ALA A 615 -14.75 -70.36 -22.36
N VAL A 616 -15.44 -69.51 -21.61
CA VAL A 616 -14.86 -68.65 -20.58
C VAL A 616 -15.41 -69.08 -19.23
N LYS A 617 -14.54 -69.48 -18.31
CA LYS A 617 -14.92 -69.84 -16.93
C LYS A 617 -14.82 -68.65 -15.98
N ASN A 618 -15.64 -68.68 -14.93
CA ASN A 618 -15.70 -67.65 -13.90
C ASN A 618 -15.82 -66.24 -14.50
N PHE A 619 -16.82 -66.07 -15.36
CA PHE A 619 -17.13 -64.77 -15.93
C PHE A 619 -17.76 -63.90 -14.84
N ASP A 620 -16.90 -63.22 -14.10
CA ASP A 620 -17.25 -62.39 -12.95
C ASP A 620 -16.97 -60.92 -13.32
N HIS A 621 -18.03 -60.11 -13.38
CA HIS A 621 -17.89 -58.67 -13.66
C HIS A 621 -18.67 -57.84 -12.64
N ARG A 622 -18.01 -56.82 -12.11
CA ARG A 622 -18.60 -55.87 -11.15
C ARG A 622 -18.99 -54.60 -11.88
N PHE A 623 -20.27 -54.28 -11.83
CA PHE A 623 -20.84 -53.02 -12.33
C PHE A 623 -20.90 -52.01 -11.20
N TYR A 624 -20.69 -50.73 -11.54
CA TYR A 624 -20.65 -49.65 -10.56
C TYR A 624 -21.60 -48.52 -10.92
N THR A 625 -22.17 -47.88 -9.90
CA THR A 625 -22.89 -46.63 -10.06
C THR A 625 -22.60 -45.68 -8.90
N ALA A 626 -22.53 -44.38 -9.19
CA ALA A 626 -22.48 -43.35 -8.16
C ALA A 626 -23.02 -42.03 -8.69
N GLY A 627 -23.55 -41.20 -7.80
CA GLY A 627 -24.09 -39.89 -8.17
C GLY A 627 -24.85 -39.22 -7.04
N ILE A 628 -25.70 -38.27 -7.40
CA ILE A 628 -26.59 -37.55 -6.47
C ILE A 628 -28.04 -37.85 -6.86
N ARG A 629 -28.83 -38.33 -5.89
CA ARG A 629 -30.27 -38.56 -6.07
C ARG A 629 -31.03 -37.23 -6.23
N PRO A 630 -32.25 -37.20 -6.77
CA PRO A 630 -33.04 -35.96 -6.90
C PRO A 630 -33.29 -35.20 -5.60
N ASN A 631 -33.24 -35.89 -4.45
CA ASN A 631 -33.34 -35.30 -3.11
C ASN A 631 -32.01 -34.72 -2.58
N GLY A 632 -30.94 -34.71 -3.38
CA GLY A 632 -29.62 -34.21 -3.03
C GLY A 632 -28.72 -35.19 -2.27
N SER A 633 -29.18 -36.40 -1.92
CA SER A 633 -28.32 -37.36 -1.21
C SER A 633 -27.37 -38.07 -2.17
N PRO A 634 -26.07 -38.20 -1.84
CA PRO A 634 -25.15 -39.01 -2.64
C PRO A 634 -25.52 -40.49 -2.55
N TYR A 635 -25.20 -41.25 -3.60
CA TYR A 635 -25.32 -42.71 -3.60
C TYR A 635 -24.11 -43.35 -4.27
N TYR A 636 -23.84 -44.59 -3.86
CA TYR A 636 -22.86 -45.50 -4.46
C TYR A 636 -23.48 -46.90 -4.45
N GLY A 637 -23.33 -47.65 -5.53
CA GLY A 637 -23.83 -49.02 -5.67
C GLY A 637 -22.84 -49.87 -6.47
N GLU A 638 -22.77 -51.15 -6.10
CA GLU A 638 -22.01 -52.17 -6.82
C GLU A 638 -22.83 -53.45 -6.94
N ILE A 639 -22.80 -54.06 -8.11
CA ILE A 639 -23.48 -55.33 -8.40
C ILE A 639 -22.49 -56.24 -9.11
N ASP A 640 -22.30 -57.43 -8.56
CA ASP A 640 -21.49 -58.49 -9.16
C ASP A 640 -22.38 -59.40 -10.02
N ILE A 641 -22.04 -59.56 -11.29
CA ILE A 641 -22.64 -60.57 -12.17
C ILE A 641 -21.63 -61.68 -12.36
N ASN A 642 -21.92 -62.82 -11.73
CA ASN A 642 -21.07 -64.01 -11.76
C ASN A 642 -21.72 -65.11 -12.58
N THR A 643 -20.97 -65.66 -13.53
CA THR A 643 -21.41 -66.80 -14.35
C THR A 643 -20.29 -67.84 -14.41
N SER A 644 -20.59 -69.07 -13.99
CA SER A 644 -19.60 -70.14 -13.90
C SER A 644 -18.92 -70.46 -15.23
N ILE A 645 -19.67 -70.47 -16.32
CA ILE A 645 -19.16 -70.65 -17.68
C ILE A 645 -20.05 -69.96 -18.71
N ILE A 646 -19.44 -69.35 -19.72
CA ILE A 646 -20.11 -68.79 -20.90
C ILE A 646 -19.43 -69.33 -22.15
N TYR A 647 -20.23 -69.80 -23.11
CA TYR A 647 -19.77 -70.24 -24.42
C TYR A 647 -20.02 -69.14 -25.43
N PHE A 648 -19.01 -68.78 -26.23
CA PHE A 648 -19.14 -67.83 -27.33
C PHE A 648 -18.89 -68.54 -28.66
N THR A 649 -19.58 -68.09 -29.70
CA THR A 649 -19.43 -68.61 -31.06
C THR A 649 -19.23 -67.47 -32.04
N MET A 650 -18.43 -67.74 -33.07
CA MET A 650 -18.08 -66.78 -34.12
C MET A 650 -18.08 -67.44 -35.51
N PRO A 651 -18.24 -66.66 -36.60
CA PRO A 651 -18.21 -67.19 -37.96
C PRO A 651 -16.88 -67.90 -38.27
N ASN A 652 -16.93 -68.92 -39.12
CA ASN A 652 -15.73 -69.68 -39.49
C ASN A 652 -14.75 -68.92 -40.42
N VAL A 653 -15.19 -67.80 -41.03
CA VAL A 653 -14.42 -67.03 -42.03
C VAL A 653 -13.33 -66.14 -41.45
N ILE A 654 -13.27 -65.95 -40.13
CA ILE A 654 -12.28 -65.09 -39.44
C ILE A 654 -11.21 -65.91 -38.71
N THR A 655 -10.04 -65.34 -38.45
CA THR A 655 -9.01 -66.02 -37.64
C THR A 655 -9.43 -66.14 -36.17
N ASN A 656 -8.76 -66.99 -35.39
CA ASN A 656 -9.07 -67.12 -33.96
C ASN A 656 -8.75 -65.82 -33.19
N GLY A 657 -7.64 -65.16 -33.51
CA GLY A 657 -7.29 -63.84 -32.96
C GLY A 657 -8.32 -62.77 -33.30
N GLN A 658 -8.77 -62.71 -34.56
CA GLN A 658 -9.86 -61.80 -34.97
C GLN A 658 -11.16 -62.09 -34.23
N ALA A 659 -11.53 -63.36 -34.06
CA ALA A 659 -12.70 -63.76 -33.29
C ALA A 659 -12.58 -63.33 -31.82
N ALA A 660 -11.40 -63.51 -31.21
CA ALA A 660 -11.12 -63.08 -29.84
C ALA A 660 -11.24 -61.56 -29.68
N ASN A 661 -10.64 -60.79 -30.59
CA ASN A 661 -10.69 -59.32 -30.58
C ASN A 661 -12.13 -58.80 -30.75
N LEU A 662 -12.88 -59.31 -31.73
CA LEU A 662 -14.28 -58.92 -31.94
C LEU A 662 -15.18 -59.31 -30.75
N THR A 663 -14.92 -60.45 -30.12
CA THR A 663 -15.64 -60.86 -28.91
C THR A 663 -15.34 -59.92 -27.76
N ALA A 664 -14.07 -59.56 -27.53
CA ALA A 664 -13.70 -58.61 -26.49
C ALA A 664 -14.28 -57.21 -26.73
N ILE A 665 -14.39 -56.76 -27.98
CA ILE A 665 -15.06 -55.50 -28.35
C ILE A 665 -16.56 -55.58 -28.00
N ALA A 666 -17.27 -56.62 -28.45
CA ALA A 666 -18.70 -56.80 -28.20
C ALA A 666 -19.01 -56.97 -26.69
N VAL A 667 -18.30 -57.92 -26.06
CA VAL A 667 -17.71 -57.83 -24.71
C VAL A 667 -17.92 -56.53 -23.94
N THR A 668 -16.95 -55.66 -24.17
CA THR A 668 -16.78 -54.35 -23.56
C THR A 668 -17.93 -53.41 -23.89
N ALA A 669 -18.48 -53.45 -25.10
CA ALA A 669 -19.64 -52.63 -25.46
C ALA A 669 -20.87 -53.01 -24.62
N ALA A 670 -21.13 -54.30 -24.42
CA ALA A 670 -22.23 -54.76 -23.58
C ALA A 670 -22.05 -54.39 -22.11
N ILE A 671 -20.80 -54.42 -21.61
CA ILE A 671 -20.46 -53.94 -20.27
C ILE A 671 -20.81 -52.46 -20.12
N LYS A 672 -20.35 -51.61 -21.07
CA LYS A 672 -20.64 -50.18 -21.07
C LYS A 672 -22.14 -49.88 -21.09
N GLU A 673 -22.89 -50.58 -21.94
CA GLU A 673 -24.35 -50.42 -22.05
C GLU A 673 -25.04 -50.76 -20.71
N ALA A 674 -24.61 -51.82 -20.05
CA ALA A 674 -25.12 -52.20 -18.73
C ALA A 674 -24.70 -51.22 -17.62
N ASP A 675 -23.48 -50.68 -17.62
CA ASP A 675 -23.04 -49.62 -16.69
C ASP A 675 -23.87 -48.34 -16.87
N VAL A 676 -24.11 -47.92 -18.11
CA VAL A 676 -24.98 -46.77 -18.42
C VAL A 676 -26.40 -47.01 -17.96
N TYR A 677 -26.93 -48.23 -18.13
CA TYR A 677 -28.24 -48.59 -17.60
C TYR A 677 -28.28 -48.56 -16.07
N PHE A 678 -27.28 -49.13 -15.40
CA PHE A 678 -27.21 -49.15 -13.94
C PHE A 678 -27.16 -47.75 -13.37
N PHE A 679 -26.43 -46.85 -14.03
CA PHE A 679 -26.39 -45.45 -13.64
C PHE A 679 -27.78 -44.79 -13.68
N ASN A 680 -28.53 -45.00 -14.76
CA ASN A 680 -29.87 -44.44 -14.92
C ASN A 680 -30.90 -45.10 -13.98
N ASN A 681 -30.59 -46.30 -13.47
CA ASN A 681 -31.47 -47.10 -12.62
C ASN A 681 -30.70 -47.60 -11.38
N PRO A 682 -30.27 -46.70 -10.48
CA PRO A 682 -29.32 -47.02 -9.42
C PRO A 682 -29.88 -47.99 -8.36
N ASP A 683 -31.20 -48.16 -8.32
CA ASP A 683 -31.91 -49.08 -7.43
C ASP A 683 -32.31 -50.40 -8.14
N VAL A 684 -31.77 -50.70 -9.33
CA VAL A 684 -32.00 -51.98 -10.04
C VAL A 684 -31.46 -53.15 -9.23
N SER A 685 -32.16 -54.29 -9.27
CA SER A 685 -31.68 -55.53 -8.66
C SER A 685 -30.58 -56.20 -9.51
N GLU A 686 -29.80 -57.07 -8.88
CA GLU A 686 -28.80 -57.92 -9.57
C GLU A 686 -29.41 -58.67 -10.77
N PHE A 687 -30.60 -59.26 -10.60
CA PHE A 687 -31.30 -59.96 -11.67
C PHE A 687 -31.69 -59.04 -12.83
N GLY A 688 -32.19 -57.83 -12.50
CA GLY A 688 -32.57 -56.86 -13.53
C GLY A 688 -31.37 -56.35 -14.33
N LEU A 689 -30.24 -56.08 -13.66
CA LEU A 689 -29.01 -55.68 -14.34
C LEU A 689 -28.43 -56.82 -15.18
N LYS A 690 -28.52 -58.06 -14.69
CA LYS A 690 -28.08 -59.26 -15.43
C LYS A 690 -28.88 -59.47 -16.72
N ASP A 691 -30.19 -59.27 -16.69
CA ASP A 691 -31.03 -59.37 -17.90
C ASP A 691 -30.63 -58.32 -18.93
N VAL A 692 -30.41 -57.07 -18.50
CA VAL A 692 -29.92 -55.98 -19.38
C VAL A 692 -28.56 -56.32 -19.98
N PHE A 693 -27.62 -56.78 -19.16
CA PHE A 693 -26.29 -57.17 -19.64
C PHE A 693 -26.36 -58.32 -20.65
N ASN A 694 -27.23 -59.31 -20.43
CA ASN A 694 -27.42 -60.42 -21.35
C ASN A 694 -28.03 -59.99 -22.69
N ASP A 695 -28.99 -59.07 -22.67
CA ASP A 695 -29.60 -58.52 -23.89
C ASP A 695 -28.61 -57.62 -24.65
N ALA A 696 -27.81 -56.83 -23.94
CA ALA A 696 -26.70 -56.07 -24.52
C ALA A 696 -25.67 -57.02 -25.16
N LEU A 697 -25.23 -58.07 -24.44
CA LEU A 697 -24.33 -59.10 -24.98
C LEU A 697 -24.88 -59.72 -26.27
N ARG A 698 -26.17 -60.07 -26.29
CA ARG A 698 -26.82 -60.65 -27.47
C ARG A 698 -26.76 -59.70 -28.65
N THR A 699 -27.08 -58.43 -28.40
CA THR A 699 -27.10 -57.38 -29.42
C THR A 699 -25.71 -57.11 -29.97
N GLN A 700 -24.73 -56.87 -29.09
CA GLN A 700 -23.36 -56.52 -29.46
C GLN A 700 -22.65 -57.68 -30.17
N LEU A 701 -22.85 -58.93 -29.74
CA LEU A 701 -22.29 -60.11 -30.42
C LEU A 701 -22.94 -60.34 -31.78
N ALA A 702 -24.25 -60.12 -31.92
CA ALA A 702 -24.93 -60.25 -33.20
C ALA A 702 -24.40 -59.26 -34.26
N ILE A 703 -24.02 -58.04 -33.85
CA ILE A 703 -23.41 -57.03 -34.74
C ILE A 703 -22.10 -57.55 -35.37
N VAL A 704 -21.31 -58.31 -34.61
CA VAL A 704 -20.05 -58.90 -35.07
C VAL A 704 -20.22 -60.32 -35.63
N GLY A 705 -21.46 -60.79 -35.80
CA GLY A 705 -21.81 -62.10 -36.36
C GLY A 705 -21.65 -63.28 -35.40
N GLY A 706 -21.45 -63.02 -34.11
CA GLY A 706 -21.30 -64.02 -33.07
C GLY A 706 -22.59 -64.28 -32.28
N SER A 707 -22.51 -65.24 -31.36
CA SER A 707 -23.57 -65.50 -30.35
C SER A 707 -22.97 -66.08 -29.08
N PHE A 708 -23.74 -66.10 -27.99
CA PHE A 708 -23.31 -66.73 -26.73
C PHE A 708 -24.39 -67.66 -26.17
N SER A 709 -23.98 -68.58 -25.30
CA SER A 709 -24.86 -69.47 -24.56
C SER A 709 -24.30 -69.77 -23.17
N PHE A 710 -25.19 -69.91 -22.19
CA PHE A 710 -24.84 -70.32 -20.82
C PHE A 710 -24.90 -71.84 -20.62
N THR A 711 -25.54 -72.58 -21.52
CA THR A 711 -25.86 -74.00 -21.33
C THR A 711 -25.51 -74.87 -22.54
N ALA A 712 -25.50 -74.28 -23.73
CA ALA A 712 -25.23 -75.01 -24.97
C ALA A 712 -23.76 -74.82 -25.37
N GLU A 713 -22.98 -75.87 -25.11
CA GLU A 713 -21.61 -75.97 -25.59
C GLU A 713 -21.60 -76.24 -27.11
N PRO A 714 -20.88 -75.45 -27.95
CA PRO A 714 -20.90 -75.60 -29.40
C PRO A 714 -20.24 -76.89 -29.89
N PHE A 715 -19.25 -77.38 -29.14
CA PHE A 715 -18.55 -78.65 -29.24
C PHE A 715 -17.69 -78.78 -27.97
N SER A 716 -17.24 -79.99 -27.62
CA SER A 716 -16.47 -80.20 -26.38
C SER A 716 -15.20 -79.34 -26.35
N ILE A 717 -15.11 -78.42 -25.38
CA ILE A 717 -13.96 -77.53 -25.13
C ILE A 717 -13.26 -78.02 -23.85
N PRO A 718 -12.09 -78.69 -23.96
CA PRO A 718 -11.47 -79.38 -22.83
C PRO A 718 -10.85 -78.44 -21.79
N SER A 719 -10.55 -77.19 -22.15
CA SER A 719 -9.95 -76.20 -21.25
C SER A 719 -10.54 -74.81 -21.48
N PRO A 720 -11.61 -74.45 -20.77
CA PRO A 720 -12.14 -73.09 -20.78
C PRO A 720 -11.10 -72.07 -20.24
N ALA A 721 -10.94 -70.96 -20.96
CA ALA A 721 -10.07 -69.86 -20.58
C ALA A 721 -10.65 -69.08 -19.39
N PRO A 722 -9.83 -68.50 -18.49
CA PRO A 722 -10.34 -67.63 -17.44
C PRO A 722 -10.83 -66.30 -18.00
N TYR A 723 -11.83 -65.69 -17.37
CA TYR A 723 -12.18 -64.30 -17.67
C TYR A 723 -11.10 -63.34 -17.15
N ILE A 724 -10.58 -62.50 -18.04
CA ILE A 724 -9.58 -61.49 -17.77
C ILE A 724 -10.17 -60.13 -18.14
N THR A 725 -10.07 -59.17 -17.22
CA THR A 725 -10.45 -57.79 -17.49
C THR A 725 -9.22 -56.94 -17.80
N SER A 726 -9.45 -55.88 -18.56
CA SER A 726 -8.44 -54.88 -18.91
C SER A 726 -8.92 -53.49 -18.49
N VAL A 727 -8.01 -52.62 -18.08
CA VAL A 727 -8.35 -51.23 -17.81
C VAL A 727 -8.34 -50.45 -19.13
N LEU A 728 -9.52 -49.94 -19.49
CA LEU A 728 -9.71 -49.13 -20.70
C LEU A 728 -8.82 -47.87 -20.61
N GLY A 729 -8.08 -47.59 -21.69
CA GLY A 729 -7.15 -46.46 -21.76
C GLY A 729 -5.72 -46.74 -21.21
N ILE A 730 -5.43 -47.94 -20.70
CA ILE A 730 -4.07 -48.34 -20.28
C ILE A 730 -3.47 -49.38 -21.23
N SER A 731 -4.24 -50.42 -21.59
CA SER A 731 -3.84 -51.48 -22.51
C SER A 731 -4.67 -51.44 -23.79
N ASN A 732 -4.18 -52.06 -24.87
CA ASN A 732 -5.02 -52.40 -26.03
C ASN A 732 -5.57 -53.83 -25.83
N PRO A 733 -6.78 -54.01 -25.29
CA PRO A 733 -7.32 -55.34 -25.02
C PRO A 733 -7.79 -56.09 -26.26
N PHE A 734 -7.56 -55.53 -27.45
CA PHE A 734 -8.06 -56.03 -28.73
C PHE A 734 -6.93 -56.39 -29.70
N ASP A 735 -5.75 -56.72 -29.16
CA ASP A 735 -4.53 -57.04 -29.91
C ASP A 735 -4.05 -58.46 -29.61
N CYS A 736 -4.95 -59.43 -29.79
CA CYS A 736 -4.60 -60.85 -29.82
C CYS A 736 -4.40 -61.25 -31.28
N ASP A 737 -3.14 -61.27 -31.73
CA ASP A 737 -2.72 -61.84 -33.02
C ASP A 737 -2.73 -63.37 -32.99
#